data_AF-A0A8T0ZBJ4-F1
#
_entry.id   AF-A0A8T0ZBJ4-F1
#
_cell.length_a   1.000
_cell.length_b   1.000
_cell.length_c   1.000
_cell.angle_alpha   90.00
_cell.angle_beta   90.00
_cell.angle_gamma   90.00
#
_symmetry.space_group_name_H-M   'P 1'
#
loop_
_entity.id
_entity.type
_entity.pdbx_description
1 polymer ?
#
loop_
_entity_poly.entity_id
_entity_poly.type
_entity_poly.pdbx_seq_one_letter_code
_entity_poly.pdbx_strand_id
1 'polypeptide(L)'
;MISVVRSLESTSSSILQSDDSFVFDGTNSDIARQLYIRHNKGDVGDQVNFTSIPEAIAARLDPFNIKFNDLPGLVQRAVLWDSGFAISPTNEAVQIRTINNFTMAELAVPKDEVSGADCTFKNCSQPNGVTAHYTQYCTGDQMLSVSRCVVDIFEDKDAVNYLGAMWSRGGDPDMAPLIRLREHSWTDPSSNMSYSVYAVHTVPRNLAATWDQCRPDKEYASLAVPCYRSDKITVEMDEALTTPQGTAWVTTWLDDEFAEKSGQGLGTLVLVLIIVGGVLALGLFGLGWYCCCRRAKRREEKPALGADDFDVESPVYMTPELAKPPTASSGRLTQQSSVFSQSSIDFESAGSNRTLEILLNSPHLQELLTFSVQVHPTYLSGNLDVMLRLDANPIATVPADCHAAHHSKNRRLSMTMKGVTVLAVALALPSSMAQGHTISLRSLESNSSFVFDGTHSDIAQQLYIRHKAGDTDTKVSLDSVPVAVANRLSDLNIQFSDLPGLVQRAVLWDTGFALSPSNAPVQVWTMQDYTMADIAVPKDEVSGEGCTFKNCTQPNDELAYYTLICSGAQMVNVSRCVADTFVDSAATSYLGSMWSVGGGDPSMVPHIRLRDHSWVDPVTEVSYSVYAVHTTSVADDPAWNVCPADDGYGALTVPCHRRDEFTDKEMAAMNTPTGSAWVTTWLEEEFAEGSGFDLLLLVPILGAVVLIVAIGFGWVYWKRKDKSKIEDTVSTTCDLAAVSPQYMSGSTVPLPKYASGTPEHALRPTVMTTQGSLLSSQSASNG
;
A
#
# COMPACT_ATOMS: atom_id res chain seq x y z
N MET A 1 41.22 30.58 -2.38
CA MET A 1 41.12 30.37 -3.84
C MET A 1 39.64 30.28 -4.22
N ILE A 2 39.32 30.15 -5.50
CA ILE A 2 37.97 30.33 -6.08
C ILE A 2 36.90 29.56 -5.29
N SER A 3 35.89 30.28 -4.79
CA SER A 3 34.61 29.69 -4.38
C SER A 3 33.72 29.60 -5.62
N VAL A 4 33.25 28.41 -5.97
CA VAL A 4 32.32 28.20 -7.07
C VAL A 4 30.92 28.07 -6.50
N VAL A 5 30.17 29.18 -6.53
CA VAL A 5 28.72 29.15 -6.40
C VAL A 5 28.18 28.46 -7.65
N ARG A 6 27.77 27.19 -7.55
CA ARG A 6 26.98 26.56 -8.62
C ARG A 6 25.59 27.19 -8.63
N SER A 7 25.10 27.49 -9.83
CA SER A 7 23.77 28.07 -10.03
C SER A 7 22.70 27.10 -9.54
N LEU A 8 21.71 27.61 -8.82
CA LEU A 8 20.40 26.95 -8.72
C LEU A 8 19.67 27.19 -10.04
N GLU A 9 20.02 26.42 -11.07
CA GLU A 9 19.13 26.27 -12.22
C GLU A 9 17.88 25.52 -11.74
N SER A 10 16.72 26.14 -11.96
CA SER A 10 15.44 25.50 -11.67
C SER A 10 15.20 24.43 -12.73
N THR A 11 15.72 23.24 -12.48
CA THR A 11 15.26 22.02 -13.14
C THR A 11 13.80 21.83 -12.74
N SER A 12 12.92 22.28 -13.64
CA SER A 12 11.48 22.05 -13.60
C SER A 12 11.19 20.61 -13.21
N SER A 13 10.19 20.40 -12.35
CA SER A 13 9.70 19.08 -11.96
C SER A 13 9.12 18.33 -13.17
N SER A 14 10.00 17.71 -13.94
CA SER A 14 9.65 16.67 -14.89
C SER A 14 9.29 15.42 -14.11
N ILE A 15 8.07 15.43 -13.54
CA ILE A 15 7.27 14.21 -13.39
C ILE A 15 7.44 13.43 -14.68
N LEU A 16 7.70 12.11 -14.56
CA LEU A 16 7.84 11.22 -15.71
C LEU A 16 6.80 11.57 -16.77
N GLN A 17 7.26 11.99 -17.96
CA GLN A 17 6.36 12.00 -19.11
C GLN A 17 5.86 10.56 -19.25
N SER A 18 4.55 10.38 -19.28
CA SER A 18 3.99 9.13 -19.76
C SER A 18 4.34 9.04 -21.23
N ASP A 19 5.48 8.40 -21.51
CA ASP A 19 5.79 7.93 -22.84
C ASP A 19 4.83 6.76 -23.05
N ASP A 20 3.62 7.09 -23.54
CA ASP A 20 2.53 6.16 -23.84
C ASP A 20 2.93 5.14 -24.94
N SER A 21 4.20 5.20 -25.40
CA SER A 21 4.88 4.28 -26.29
C SER A 21 5.55 3.09 -25.59
N PHE A 22 5.75 3.12 -24.26
CA PHE A 22 6.48 2.05 -23.55
C PHE A 22 5.66 0.77 -23.42
N VAL A 23 6.22 -0.33 -23.90
CA VAL A 23 5.66 -1.69 -23.81
C VAL A 23 6.77 -2.68 -23.48
N PHE A 24 6.49 -3.61 -22.57
CA PHE A 24 7.40 -4.69 -22.22
C PHE A 24 7.18 -5.93 -23.11
N ASP A 25 7.55 -5.82 -24.40
CA ASP A 25 7.46 -6.92 -25.39
C ASP A 25 8.79 -7.68 -25.59
N GLY A 26 9.81 -7.39 -24.78
CA GLY A 26 11.16 -7.89 -24.93
C GLY A 26 12.00 -7.21 -26.02
N THR A 27 11.59 -6.05 -26.58
CA THR A 27 12.49 -5.17 -27.36
C THR A 27 13.61 -4.54 -26.55
N ASN A 28 13.35 -4.34 -25.26
CA ASN A 28 14.15 -3.59 -24.32
C ASN A 28 14.26 -4.39 -23.02
N SER A 29 15.22 -4.02 -22.17
CA SER A 29 15.36 -4.58 -20.82
C SER A 29 15.16 -3.51 -19.74
N ASP A 30 14.26 -2.54 -19.96
CA ASP A 30 13.87 -1.56 -18.93
C ASP A 30 12.90 -2.20 -17.91
N ILE A 31 13.41 -3.25 -17.27
CA ILE A 31 12.73 -4.05 -16.24
C ILE A 31 12.39 -3.16 -15.04
N ALA A 32 13.23 -2.16 -14.72
CA ALA A 32 12.94 -1.20 -13.67
C ALA A 32 11.68 -0.36 -13.98
N ARG A 33 11.53 0.13 -15.21
CA ARG A 33 10.33 0.86 -15.65
C ARG A 33 9.10 -0.03 -15.72
N GLN A 34 9.22 -1.28 -16.17
CA GLN A 34 8.09 -2.22 -16.12
C GLN A 34 7.66 -2.49 -14.67
N LEU A 35 8.61 -2.72 -13.75
CA LEU A 35 8.31 -2.92 -12.32
C LEU A 35 7.69 -1.68 -11.67
N TYR A 36 8.12 -0.48 -12.04
CA TYR A 36 7.47 0.78 -11.65
C TYR A 36 6.01 0.86 -12.16
N ILE A 37 5.76 0.47 -13.41
CA ILE A 37 4.40 0.43 -14.00
C ILE A 37 3.53 -0.61 -13.31
N ARG A 38 4.07 -1.78 -12.94
CA ARG A 38 3.35 -2.82 -12.20
C ARG A 38 3.02 -2.40 -10.77
N HIS A 39 4.01 -1.87 -10.04
CA HIS A 39 3.82 -1.27 -8.71
C HIS A 39 2.72 -0.18 -8.73
N ASN A 40 2.72 0.71 -9.72
CA ASN A 40 1.68 1.73 -9.89
C ASN A 40 0.29 1.18 -10.29
N LYS A 41 0.23 -0.03 -10.85
CA LYS A 41 -1.03 -0.77 -11.09
C LYS A 41 -1.54 -1.52 -9.85
N GLY A 42 -0.78 -1.51 -8.75
CA GLY A 42 -1.11 -2.23 -7.52
C GLY A 42 -0.66 -3.69 -7.52
N ASP A 43 0.19 -4.11 -8.46
CA ASP A 43 0.79 -5.44 -8.40
C ASP A 43 1.69 -5.58 -7.17
N VAL A 44 1.63 -6.76 -6.58
CA VAL A 44 2.56 -7.21 -5.53
C VAL A 44 3.57 -8.19 -6.11
N GLY A 45 4.59 -8.50 -5.33
CA GLY A 45 5.52 -9.59 -5.61
C GLY A 45 6.55 -9.71 -4.51
N ASP A 46 7.14 -10.90 -4.39
CA ASP A 46 7.87 -11.28 -3.16
C ASP A 46 9.10 -10.44 -2.89
N GLN A 47 9.35 -10.18 -1.61
CA GLN A 47 10.61 -9.57 -1.20
C GLN A 47 11.78 -10.54 -1.42
N VAL A 48 12.92 -10.00 -1.84
CA VAL A 48 14.12 -10.77 -2.15
C VAL A 48 14.93 -10.96 -0.87
N ASN A 49 14.84 -12.17 -0.30
CA ASN A 49 15.55 -12.52 0.92
C ASN A 49 17.05 -12.79 0.65
N PHE A 50 17.89 -11.79 0.90
CA PHE A 50 19.35 -11.89 0.80
C PHE A 50 20.01 -12.12 2.17
N THR A 51 21.02 -12.98 2.21
CA THR A 51 21.99 -13.09 3.33
C THR A 51 22.80 -11.80 3.54
N SER A 52 23.00 -10.99 2.50
CA SER A 52 23.62 -9.67 2.60
C SER A 52 23.19 -8.77 1.42
N ILE A 53 22.81 -7.53 1.70
CA ILE A 53 22.53 -6.50 0.70
C ILE A 53 23.88 -6.00 0.10
N PRO A 54 24.03 -5.86 -1.23
CA PRO A 54 25.25 -5.32 -1.82
C PRO A 54 25.55 -3.88 -1.38
N GLU A 55 26.82 -3.56 -1.17
CA GLU A 55 27.26 -2.23 -0.72
C GLU A 55 26.78 -1.10 -1.64
N ALA A 56 26.77 -1.32 -2.96
CA ALA A 56 26.26 -0.35 -3.94
C ALA A 56 24.75 -0.07 -3.79
N ILE A 57 23.95 -1.04 -3.35
CA ILE A 57 22.52 -0.86 -3.06
C ILE A 57 22.36 -0.11 -1.74
N ALA A 58 23.08 -0.52 -0.69
CA ALA A 58 23.03 0.14 0.61
C ALA A 58 23.46 1.62 0.53
N ALA A 59 24.58 1.92 -0.13
CA ALA A 59 25.10 3.28 -0.31
C ALA A 59 24.21 4.16 -1.21
N ARG A 60 23.35 3.56 -2.05
CA ARG A 60 22.34 4.29 -2.83
C ARG A 60 21.12 4.68 -1.99
N LEU A 61 20.75 3.85 -1.02
CA LEU A 61 19.54 4.02 -0.19
C LEU A 61 19.80 4.82 1.11
N ASP A 62 21.01 4.76 1.65
CA ASP A 62 21.46 5.48 2.86
C ASP A 62 21.16 7.00 2.83
N PRO A 63 21.35 7.77 1.73
CA PRO A 63 21.03 9.20 1.68
C PRO A 63 19.55 9.54 1.91
N PHE A 64 18.66 8.56 1.75
CA PHE A 64 17.22 8.67 1.90
C PHE A 64 16.70 7.99 3.18
N ASN A 65 17.62 7.42 3.98
CA ASN A 65 17.34 6.55 5.13
C ASN A 65 16.41 5.36 4.81
N ILE A 66 16.46 4.86 3.57
CA ILE A 66 15.65 3.72 3.12
C ILE A 66 16.38 2.43 3.49
N LYS A 67 15.69 1.48 4.13
CA LYS A 67 16.21 0.12 4.32
C LYS A 67 15.73 -0.74 3.16
N PHE A 68 16.61 -1.50 2.52
CA PHE A 68 16.24 -2.35 1.38
C PHE A 68 15.13 -3.36 1.74
N ASN A 69 15.18 -3.93 2.94
CA ASN A 69 14.22 -4.93 3.41
C ASN A 69 12.81 -4.34 3.67
N ASP A 70 12.68 -3.02 3.78
CA ASP A 70 11.40 -2.34 4.02
C ASP A 70 10.71 -1.98 2.68
N LEU A 71 11.41 -2.12 1.54
CA LEU A 71 10.87 -1.87 0.20
C LEU A 71 10.00 -3.05 -0.28
N PRO A 72 8.88 -2.81 -1.01
CA PRO A 72 8.12 -3.88 -1.66
C PRO A 72 8.96 -4.66 -2.68
N GLY A 73 8.66 -5.94 -2.90
CA GLY A 73 9.52 -6.82 -3.72
C GLY A 73 9.70 -6.43 -5.18
N LEU A 74 8.70 -5.76 -5.79
CA LEU A 74 8.84 -5.17 -7.12
C LEU A 74 9.84 -4.00 -7.14
N VAL A 75 9.82 -3.17 -6.09
CA VAL A 75 10.74 -2.04 -5.91
C VAL A 75 12.15 -2.55 -5.63
N GLN A 76 12.30 -3.57 -4.78
CA GLN A 76 13.57 -4.26 -4.55
C GLN A 76 14.18 -4.78 -5.87
N ARG A 77 13.38 -5.46 -6.71
CA ARG A 77 13.82 -5.91 -8.05
C ARG A 77 14.17 -4.74 -8.98
N ALA A 78 13.41 -3.65 -8.95
CA ALA A 78 13.71 -2.47 -9.77
C ALA A 78 15.02 -1.81 -9.37
N VAL A 79 15.26 -1.61 -8.07
CA VAL A 79 16.50 -1.02 -7.53
C VAL A 79 17.71 -1.92 -7.77
N LEU A 80 17.57 -3.25 -7.65
CA LEU A 80 18.60 -4.20 -8.04
C LEU A 80 18.95 -4.06 -9.52
N TRP A 81 17.96 -4.19 -10.41
CA TRP A 81 18.18 -4.16 -11.85
C TRP A 81 18.80 -2.85 -12.31
N ASP A 82 18.23 -1.72 -11.89
CA ASP A 82 18.69 -0.37 -12.24
C ASP A 82 20.10 -0.07 -11.70
N SER A 83 20.51 -0.69 -10.59
CA SER A 83 21.87 -0.61 -10.05
C SER A 83 22.83 -1.68 -10.62
N GLY A 84 22.39 -2.48 -11.60
CA GLY A 84 23.22 -3.49 -12.23
C GLY A 84 23.31 -4.83 -11.49
N PHE A 85 22.25 -5.29 -10.83
CA PHE A 85 22.21 -6.59 -10.15
C PHE A 85 21.08 -7.49 -10.66
N ALA A 86 21.31 -8.80 -10.61
CA ALA A 86 20.31 -9.84 -10.80
C ALA A 86 20.46 -10.93 -9.71
N ILE A 87 19.51 -11.86 -9.65
CA ILE A 87 19.35 -12.80 -8.52
C ILE A 87 19.73 -14.21 -8.98
N SER A 88 20.68 -14.85 -8.31
CA SER A 88 21.09 -16.25 -8.58
C SER A 88 19.98 -17.28 -8.26
N PRO A 89 20.14 -18.55 -8.68
CA PRO A 89 19.30 -19.65 -8.19
C PRO A 89 19.41 -19.89 -6.67
N THR A 90 20.49 -19.41 -6.04
CA THR A 90 20.73 -19.47 -4.58
C THR A 90 20.12 -18.29 -3.80
N ASN A 91 19.33 -17.42 -4.45
CA ASN A 91 18.82 -16.16 -3.88
C ASN A 91 19.94 -15.20 -3.40
N GLU A 92 21.01 -15.08 -4.18
CA GLU A 92 22.11 -14.13 -3.93
C GLU A 92 22.11 -13.02 -4.99
N ALA A 93 22.51 -11.80 -4.59
CA ALA A 93 22.63 -10.66 -5.50
C ALA A 93 23.96 -10.72 -6.26
N VAL A 94 23.91 -10.88 -7.58
CA VAL A 94 25.09 -11.00 -8.45
C VAL A 94 25.23 -9.74 -9.30
N GLN A 95 26.44 -9.18 -9.34
CA GLN A 95 26.74 -7.99 -10.14
C GLN A 95 26.71 -8.32 -11.64
N ILE A 96 25.98 -7.47 -12.37
CA ILE A 96 26.06 -7.31 -13.82
C ILE A 96 26.93 -6.07 -14.11
N ARG A 97 27.86 -6.21 -15.04
CA ARG A 97 28.66 -5.14 -15.64
C ARG A 97 28.33 -5.07 -17.13
N THR A 98 28.27 -3.86 -17.69
CA THR A 98 27.80 -3.64 -19.07
C THR A 98 28.97 -3.39 -20.02
N ILE A 99 28.87 -3.91 -21.23
CA ILE A 99 29.89 -3.79 -22.27
C ILE A 99 29.65 -2.47 -23.03
N ASN A 100 30.71 -1.77 -23.45
CA ASN A 100 30.64 -0.57 -24.29
C ASN A 100 29.72 0.56 -23.76
N ASN A 101 29.50 0.65 -22.44
CA ASN A 101 28.61 1.62 -21.79
C ASN A 101 27.13 1.52 -22.26
N PHE A 102 26.63 0.32 -22.59
CA PHE A 102 25.18 0.09 -22.63
C PHE A 102 24.56 0.29 -21.25
N THR A 103 23.33 0.79 -21.18
CA THR A 103 22.57 0.84 -19.91
C THR A 103 21.85 -0.47 -19.62
N MET A 104 21.38 -0.64 -18.39
CA MET A 104 20.56 -1.81 -17.99
C MET A 104 19.24 -1.92 -18.77
N ALA A 105 18.75 -0.82 -19.37
CA ALA A 105 17.58 -0.81 -20.25
C ALA A 105 17.86 -1.35 -21.67
N GLU A 106 19.14 -1.45 -22.06
CA GLU A 106 19.58 -1.73 -23.44
C GLU A 106 20.23 -3.12 -23.60
N LEU A 107 20.17 -3.98 -22.58
CA LEU A 107 20.80 -5.30 -22.62
C LEU A 107 20.04 -6.33 -23.46
N ALA A 108 18.72 -6.14 -23.66
CA ALA A 108 17.94 -6.94 -24.59
C ALA A 108 18.54 -6.84 -26.01
N VAL A 109 19.14 -7.94 -26.49
CA VAL A 109 19.82 -7.97 -27.78
C VAL A 109 18.79 -8.01 -28.92
N PRO A 110 18.84 -7.08 -29.90
CA PRO A 110 17.96 -7.08 -31.06
C PRO A 110 18.06 -8.36 -31.90
N LYS A 111 16.92 -8.79 -32.46
CA LYS A 111 16.82 -10.00 -33.29
C LYS A 111 17.75 -9.95 -34.49
N ASP A 112 17.89 -8.78 -35.11
CA ASP A 112 18.74 -8.53 -36.26
C ASP A 112 20.24 -8.61 -35.92
N GLU A 113 20.65 -8.24 -34.70
CA GLU A 113 22.01 -8.48 -34.19
C GLU A 113 22.25 -9.98 -33.98
N VAL A 114 21.35 -10.70 -33.28
CA VAL A 114 21.45 -12.16 -33.13
C VAL A 114 21.43 -12.88 -34.48
N SER A 115 20.68 -12.38 -35.45
CA SER A 115 20.66 -12.92 -36.83
C SER A 115 21.93 -12.60 -37.61
N GLY A 116 22.63 -11.50 -37.27
CA GLY A 116 23.93 -11.12 -37.83
C GLY A 116 25.09 -11.94 -37.26
N ALA A 117 24.89 -12.59 -36.12
CA ALA A 117 25.81 -13.59 -35.56
C ALA A 117 25.62 -15.00 -36.16
N ASP A 118 24.91 -15.13 -37.29
CA ASP A 118 24.55 -16.39 -37.95
C ASP A 118 23.72 -17.37 -37.08
N CYS A 119 22.90 -16.86 -36.15
CA CYS A 119 22.01 -17.66 -35.32
C CYS A 119 20.57 -17.71 -35.83
N THR A 120 19.86 -18.81 -35.53
CA THR A 120 18.50 -19.09 -36.02
C THR A 120 17.44 -19.06 -34.92
N PHE A 121 16.18 -18.90 -35.32
CA PHE A 121 15.07 -18.63 -34.42
C PHE A 121 13.92 -19.62 -34.55
N LYS A 122 13.38 -20.04 -33.40
CA LYS A 122 12.02 -20.58 -33.31
C LYS A 122 11.06 -19.39 -33.22
N ASN A 123 10.12 -19.32 -34.16
CA ASN A 123 9.04 -18.33 -34.16
C ASN A 123 7.84 -18.91 -33.41
N CYS A 124 7.31 -18.18 -32.44
CA CYS A 124 6.16 -18.59 -31.62
C CYS A 124 5.07 -17.52 -31.64
N SER A 125 3.80 -17.94 -31.61
CA SER A 125 2.64 -17.07 -31.44
C SER A 125 2.37 -16.80 -29.97
N GLN A 126 1.95 -15.58 -29.63
CA GLN A 126 1.49 -15.18 -28.29
C GLN A 126 0.17 -14.36 -28.39
N PRO A 127 -0.58 -14.12 -27.29
CA PRO A 127 -1.95 -13.58 -27.32
C PRO A 127 -2.15 -12.29 -28.10
N ASN A 128 -1.19 -11.36 -28.06
CA ASN A 128 -1.29 -10.06 -28.74
C ASN A 128 -1.03 -10.13 -30.26
N GLY A 129 -0.84 -11.32 -30.84
CA GLY A 129 -0.60 -11.53 -32.27
C GLY A 129 0.81 -11.14 -32.74
N VAL A 130 1.67 -10.62 -31.87
CA VAL A 130 3.09 -10.40 -32.15
C VAL A 130 3.80 -11.76 -32.17
N THR A 131 4.82 -11.92 -33.02
CA THR A 131 5.64 -13.13 -33.04
C THR A 131 6.76 -13.03 -32.01
N ALA A 132 6.77 -13.94 -31.05
CA ALA A 132 7.89 -14.16 -30.15
C ALA A 132 9.00 -14.96 -30.85
N HIS A 133 10.24 -14.74 -30.41
CA HIS A 133 11.44 -15.35 -30.99
C HIS A 133 12.32 -15.95 -29.91
N TYR A 134 12.64 -17.24 -30.05
CA TYR A 134 13.57 -17.96 -29.18
C TYR A 134 14.76 -18.45 -29.98
N THR A 135 15.95 -18.52 -29.37
CA THR A 135 17.13 -19.12 -30.01
C THR A 135 16.90 -20.60 -30.32
N GLN A 136 17.15 -21.01 -31.57
CA GLN A 136 17.10 -22.41 -31.99
C GLN A 136 18.53 -22.95 -32.16
N TYR A 137 19.22 -22.64 -33.26
CA TYR A 137 20.62 -23.03 -33.46
C TYR A 137 21.53 -21.79 -33.33
N CYS A 138 22.43 -21.84 -32.36
CA CYS A 138 23.42 -20.81 -32.05
C CYS A 138 24.50 -21.44 -31.15
N THR A 139 25.79 -21.18 -31.39
CA THR A 139 26.85 -21.57 -30.45
C THR A 139 26.97 -20.57 -29.30
N GLY A 140 27.69 -20.95 -28.24
CA GLY A 140 28.03 -20.00 -27.17
C GLY A 140 28.81 -18.80 -27.70
N ASP A 141 29.80 -19.03 -28.56
CA ASP A 141 30.61 -17.94 -29.15
C ASP A 141 29.76 -16.97 -29.99
N GLN A 142 28.83 -17.50 -30.80
CA GLN A 142 27.91 -16.66 -31.59
C GLN A 142 27.00 -15.82 -30.69
N MET A 143 26.34 -16.44 -29.71
CA MET A 143 25.45 -15.74 -28.78
C MET A 143 26.21 -14.69 -27.95
N LEU A 144 27.39 -15.06 -27.44
CA LEU A 144 28.24 -14.15 -26.67
C LEU A 144 28.75 -12.98 -27.50
N SER A 145 29.02 -13.15 -28.81
CA SER A 145 29.48 -12.07 -29.69
C SER A 145 28.52 -10.88 -29.82
N VAL A 146 27.26 -11.05 -29.43
CA VAL A 146 26.21 -10.00 -29.38
C VAL A 146 25.69 -9.72 -27.96
N SER A 147 26.18 -10.41 -26.94
CA SER A 147 25.87 -10.15 -25.53
C SER A 147 26.37 -8.77 -25.10
N ARG A 148 25.53 -8.04 -24.34
CA ARG A 148 25.80 -6.65 -23.91
C ARG A 148 26.26 -6.52 -22.46
N CYS A 149 26.39 -7.65 -21.77
CA CYS A 149 26.66 -7.73 -20.34
C CYS A 149 27.67 -8.84 -20.01
N VAL A 150 28.35 -8.65 -18.88
CA VAL A 150 29.14 -9.64 -18.15
C VAL A 150 28.53 -9.77 -16.77
N VAL A 151 28.39 -11.00 -16.26
CA VAL A 151 27.87 -11.28 -14.92
C VAL A 151 28.93 -12.02 -14.12
N ASP A 152 29.07 -11.66 -12.85
CA ASP A 152 30.04 -12.29 -11.96
C ASP A 152 29.66 -13.73 -11.60
N ILE A 153 30.63 -14.52 -11.11
CA ILE A 153 30.49 -15.96 -10.94
C ILE A 153 29.47 -16.27 -9.83
N PHE A 154 28.49 -17.13 -10.12
CA PHE A 154 27.50 -17.66 -9.16
C PHE A 154 27.37 -19.19 -9.31
N GLU A 155 26.64 -19.83 -8.41
CA GLU A 155 26.39 -21.28 -8.46
C GLU A 155 24.98 -21.60 -9.01
N ASP A 156 24.91 -22.31 -10.13
CA ASP A 156 23.69 -22.96 -10.63
C ASP A 156 23.90 -24.47 -10.68
N LYS A 157 23.56 -25.16 -9.59
CA LYS A 157 23.69 -26.63 -9.48
C LYS A 157 22.87 -27.38 -10.54
N ASP A 158 21.85 -26.71 -11.09
CA ASP A 158 20.89 -27.25 -12.03
C ASP A 158 21.14 -26.83 -13.48
N ALA A 159 22.23 -26.11 -13.76
CA ALA A 159 22.60 -25.59 -15.09
C ALA A 159 22.49 -26.65 -16.20
N VAL A 160 23.05 -27.84 -15.96
CA VAL A 160 23.04 -28.98 -16.89
C VAL A 160 21.65 -29.57 -17.15
N ASN A 161 20.68 -29.26 -16.27
CA ASN A 161 19.27 -29.66 -16.34
C ASN A 161 18.36 -28.45 -16.61
N TYR A 162 18.90 -27.29 -16.99
CA TYR A 162 18.12 -26.10 -17.32
C TYR A 162 18.07 -25.91 -18.83
N LEU A 163 17.04 -26.48 -19.45
CA LEU A 163 16.81 -26.42 -20.90
C LEU A 163 16.09 -25.15 -21.36
N GLY A 164 16.25 -24.01 -20.66
CA GLY A 164 15.64 -22.75 -21.08
C GLY A 164 16.28 -22.16 -22.34
N ALA A 165 15.67 -21.14 -22.95
CA ALA A 165 16.32 -20.38 -24.01
C ALA A 165 17.38 -19.40 -23.46
N MET A 166 18.61 -19.42 -23.98
CA MET A 166 19.68 -18.49 -23.57
C MET A 166 19.44 -17.04 -24.04
N TRP A 167 18.68 -16.86 -25.12
CA TRP A 167 18.11 -15.57 -25.56
C TRP A 167 16.69 -15.82 -26.06
N SER A 168 15.81 -14.85 -25.77
CA SER A 168 14.48 -14.78 -26.36
C SER A 168 13.93 -13.36 -26.31
N ARG A 169 13.23 -12.96 -27.38
CA ARG A 169 12.39 -11.77 -27.42
C ARG A 169 10.92 -12.16 -27.39
N GLY A 170 10.21 -11.56 -26.45
CA GLY A 170 8.79 -11.71 -26.19
C GLY A 170 8.50 -11.19 -24.79
N GLY A 171 7.23 -11.00 -24.47
CA GLY A 171 6.82 -10.45 -23.19
C GLY A 171 5.31 -10.30 -23.13
N ASP A 172 4.76 -10.49 -21.94
CA ASP A 172 3.45 -9.97 -21.59
C ASP A 172 3.62 -8.48 -21.23
N PRO A 173 2.95 -7.54 -21.92
CA PRO A 173 2.92 -6.12 -21.53
C PRO A 173 2.49 -5.90 -20.07
N ASP A 174 1.76 -6.85 -19.48
CA ASP A 174 1.20 -6.78 -18.15
C ASP A 174 1.93 -7.66 -17.10
N MET A 175 3.04 -8.34 -17.40
CA MET A 175 3.79 -9.09 -16.36
C MET A 175 4.59 -8.20 -15.39
N ALA A 176 4.79 -8.69 -14.17
CA ALA A 176 5.86 -8.27 -13.27
C ALA A 176 7.14 -9.10 -13.52
N PRO A 177 8.16 -8.59 -14.22
CA PRO A 177 9.34 -9.36 -14.58
C PRO A 177 10.23 -9.71 -13.38
N LEU A 178 10.70 -10.95 -13.36
CA LEU A 178 11.81 -11.37 -12.50
C LEU A 178 13.16 -10.94 -13.10
N ILE A 179 14.23 -11.16 -12.32
CA ILE A 179 15.63 -10.94 -12.72
C ILE A 179 16.47 -12.18 -12.33
N ARG A 180 16.01 -13.37 -12.72
CA ARG A 180 16.63 -14.65 -12.34
C ARG A 180 17.82 -14.97 -13.24
N LEU A 181 19.01 -15.16 -12.69
CA LEU A 181 20.17 -15.66 -13.42
C LEU A 181 20.15 -17.18 -13.54
N ARG A 182 20.45 -17.71 -14.73
CA ARG A 182 20.67 -19.13 -15.00
C ARG A 182 21.96 -19.36 -15.78
N GLU A 183 22.64 -20.47 -15.53
CA GLU A 183 23.79 -20.91 -16.35
C GLU A 183 23.31 -21.89 -17.44
N HIS A 184 23.61 -21.57 -18.70
CA HIS A 184 23.39 -22.43 -19.86
C HIS A 184 24.71 -23.07 -20.25
N SER A 185 24.94 -24.31 -19.81
CA SER A 185 26.21 -25.03 -20.03
C SER A 185 25.98 -26.35 -20.76
N TRP A 186 26.64 -26.49 -21.92
CA TRP A 186 26.51 -27.67 -22.78
C TRP A 186 27.80 -27.94 -23.56
N THR A 187 27.94 -29.18 -24.05
CA THR A 187 28.97 -29.53 -25.05
C THR A 187 28.28 -29.71 -26.39
N ASP A 188 28.70 -28.95 -27.40
CA ASP A 188 28.21 -29.13 -28.77
C ASP A 188 28.71 -30.47 -29.33
N PRO A 189 27.82 -31.39 -29.75
CA PRO A 189 28.21 -32.69 -30.27
C PRO A 189 28.90 -32.63 -31.65
N SER A 190 28.87 -31.49 -32.35
CA SER A 190 29.47 -31.34 -33.68
C SER A 190 30.94 -30.88 -33.63
N SER A 191 31.29 -29.91 -32.78
CA SER A 191 32.66 -29.45 -32.55
C SER A 191 33.37 -30.11 -31.35
N ASN A 192 32.62 -30.76 -30.45
CA ASN A 192 33.09 -31.22 -29.14
C ASN A 192 33.69 -30.08 -28.28
N MET A 193 33.19 -28.85 -28.46
CA MET A 193 33.52 -27.71 -27.60
C MET A 193 32.43 -27.50 -26.55
N SER A 194 32.84 -27.21 -25.31
CA SER A 194 31.93 -26.89 -24.20
C SER A 194 31.74 -25.39 -24.09
N TYR A 195 30.49 -24.94 -24.12
CA TYR A 195 30.10 -23.55 -23.96
C TYR A 195 29.44 -23.34 -22.59
N SER A 196 29.50 -22.11 -22.10
CA SER A 196 28.80 -21.68 -20.89
C SER A 196 28.38 -20.22 -21.05
N VAL A 197 27.07 -19.98 -21.09
CA VAL A 197 26.45 -18.66 -21.27
C VAL A 197 25.60 -18.37 -20.05
N TYR A 198 25.77 -17.20 -19.42
CA TYR A 198 24.85 -16.76 -18.38
C TYR A 198 23.67 -16.03 -19.02
N ALA A 199 22.47 -16.17 -18.47
CA ALA A 199 21.30 -15.46 -18.95
C ALA A 199 20.42 -14.94 -17.82
N VAL A 200 19.92 -13.71 -17.95
CA VAL A 200 18.86 -13.18 -17.08
C VAL A 200 17.50 -13.56 -17.67
N HIS A 201 16.66 -14.20 -16.86
CA HIS A 201 15.32 -14.67 -17.16
C HIS A 201 14.28 -13.85 -16.42
N THR A 202 13.24 -13.44 -17.14
CA THR A 202 12.15 -12.60 -16.61
C THR A 202 10.97 -13.38 -16.02
N VAL A 203 11.04 -14.71 -16.02
CA VAL A 203 10.01 -15.64 -15.55
C VAL A 203 10.62 -16.75 -14.68
N PRO A 204 9.86 -17.39 -13.78
CA PRO A 204 10.32 -18.55 -13.01
C PRO A 204 10.56 -19.79 -13.90
N ARG A 205 11.20 -20.83 -13.34
CA ARG A 205 11.71 -21.99 -14.10
C ARG A 205 10.63 -22.70 -14.93
N ASN A 206 9.45 -22.89 -14.37
CA ASN A 206 8.30 -23.55 -15.00
C ASN A 206 7.60 -22.67 -16.07
N LEU A 207 7.75 -21.34 -15.99
CA LEU A 207 7.21 -20.39 -16.97
C LEU A 207 8.21 -20.03 -18.09
N ALA A 208 9.49 -20.39 -17.95
CA ALA A 208 10.43 -20.35 -19.06
C ALA A 208 10.00 -21.32 -20.19
N ALA A 209 10.30 -20.99 -21.44
CA ALA A 209 10.13 -21.93 -22.55
C ALA A 209 11.37 -22.84 -22.67
N THR A 210 11.12 -24.14 -22.87
CA THR A 210 12.18 -25.11 -23.18
C THR A 210 12.78 -24.83 -24.56
N TRP A 211 14.07 -25.11 -24.73
CA TRP A 211 14.80 -24.94 -25.99
C TRP A 211 14.15 -25.70 -27.16
N ASP A 212 14.10 -25.04 -28.32
CA ASP A 212 13.30 -25.39 -29.51
C ASP A 212 11.79 -25.63 -29.25
N GLN A 213 11.23 -25.20 -28.11
CA GLN A 213 9.80 -25.24 -27.83
C GLN A 213 9.22 -23.82 -27.75
N CYS A 214 7.91 -23.72 -27.95
CA CYS A 214 7.14 -22.51 -27.63
C CYS A 214 6.46 -22.72 -26.26
N ARG A 215 6.02 -21.64 -25.62
CA ARG A 215 4.97 -21.75 -24.59
C ARG A 215 3.67 -22.31 -25.23
N PRO A 216 2.76 -22.92 -24.44
CA PRO A 216 1.44 -23.34 -24.90
C PRO A 216 0.66 -22.25 -25.66
N ASP A 217 -0.25 -22.67 -26.54
CA ASP A 217 -1.09 -21.75 -27.31
C ASP A 217 -1.89 -20.82 -26.37
N LYS A 218 -1.76 -19.50 -26.58
CA LYS A 218 -2.29 -18.39 -25.77
C LYS A 218 -1.49 -18.01 -24.50
N GLU A 219 -0.27 -18.51 -24.32
CA GLU A 219 0.63 -17.93 -23.32
C GLU A 219 1.57 -16.88 -23.91
N TYR A 220 1.99 -15.93 -23.08
CA TYR A 220 3.01 -14.97 -23.46
C TYR A 220 4.41 -15.56 -23.40
N ALA A 221 5.28 -15.08 -24.30
CA ALA A 221 6.71 -15.35 -24.22
C ALA A 221 7.40 -14.47 -23.16
N SER A 222 8.66 -14.75 -22.90
CA SER A 222 9.49 -14.06 -21.90
C SER A 222 10.77 -13.48 -22.53
N LEU A 223 11.26 -12.39 -21.95
CA LEU A 223 12.60 -11.88 -22.25
C LEU A 223 13.66 -12.76 -21.57
N ALA A 224 14.67 -13.19 -22.33
CA ALA A 224 15.91 -13.76 -21.81
C ALA A 224 17.11 -13.00 -22.39
N VAL A 225 17.96 -12.48 -21.50
CA VAL A 225 19.10 -11.60 -21.84
C VAL A 225 20.42 -12.38 -21.68
N PRO A 226 21.17 -12.64 -22.75
CA PRO A 226 22.45 -13.35 -22.70
C PRO A 226 23.58 -12.44 -22.22
N CYS A 227 24.45 -12.98 -21.36
CA CYS A 227 25.62 -12.33 -20.81
C CYS A 227 26.84 -13.27 -20.79
N TYR A 228 28.03 -12.69 -20.82
CA TYR A 228 29.28 -13.39 -20.51
C TYR A 228 29.39 -13.75 -19.02
N ARG A 229 30.21 -14.76 -18.73
CA ARG A 229 30.75 -15.03 -17.38
C ARG A 229 32.01 -14.20 -17.16
N SER A 230 32.20 -13.59 -15.99
CA SER A 230 33.43 -12.83 -15.74
C SER A 230 34.72 -13.67 -15.69
N ASP A 231 34.62 -15.01 -15.58
CA ASP A 231 35.76 -15.94 -15.72
C ASP A 231 36.02 -16.40 -17.17
N LYS A 232 35.39 -15.75 -18.18
CA LYS A 232 35.46 -16.11 -19.60
C LYS A 232 35.69 -14.92 -20.55
N ILE A 233 35.92 -13.71 -20.03
CA ILE A 233 36.24 -12.51 -20.82
C ILE A 233 37.76 -12.32 -21.00
N THR A 234 38.17 -11.48 -21.95
CA THR A 234 39.58 -11.05 -22.08
C THR A 234 39.88 -9.83 -21.19
N VAL A 235 41.16 -9.46 -21.05
CA VAL A 235 41.57 -8.27 -20.28
C VAL A 235 41.05 -7.00 -20.95
N GLU A 236 41.11 -6.94 -22.28
CA GLU A 236 40.61 -5.83 -23.10
C GLU A 236 39.08 -5.68 -22.99
N MET A 237 38.36 -6.77 -22.74
CA MET A 237 36.94 -6.72 -22.42
C MET A 237 36.70 -6.18 -21.00
N ASP A 238 37.44 -6.66 -19.99
CA ASP A 238 37.28 -6.23 -18.59
C ASP A 238 37.58 -4.72 -18.43
N GLU A 239 38.59 -4.20 -19.12
CA GLU A 239 38.91 -2.76 -19.22
C GLU A 239 37.81 -1.93 -19.91
N ALA A 240 36.93 -2.56 -20.70
CA ALA A 240 35.80 -1.93 -21.40
C ALA A 240 34.46 -2.05 -20.65
N LEU A 241 34.45 -2.62 -19.44
CA LEU A 241 33.24 -2.79 -18.64
C LEU A 241 32.87 -1.56 -17.83
N THR A 242 31.57 -1.26 -17.83
CA THR A 242 30.96 -0.22 -17.00
C THR A 242 30.10 -0.88 -15.91
N THR A 243 30.42 -0.65 -14.64
CA THR A 243 29.51 -0.98 -13.54
C THR A 243 28.36 0.02 -13.55
N PRO A 244 27.10 -0.43 -13.71
CA PRO A 244 25.94 0.46 -13.74
C PRO A 244 25.87 1.36 -12.51
N GLN A 245 25.42 2.60 -12.71
CA GLN A 245 25.04 3.50 -11.64
C GLN A 245 23.54 3.71 -11.75
N GLY A 246 22.84 3.54 -10.63
CA GLY A 246 21.39 3.64 -10.57
C GLY A 246 20.87 4.95 -11.18
N THR A 247 19.83 4.86 -12.01
CA THR A 247 19.33 6.03 -12.74
C THR A 247 18.73 7.08 -11.82
N ALA A 248 18.76 8.33 -12.28
CA ALA A 248 18.18 9.45 -11.55
C ALA A 248 16.67 9.25 -11.30
N TRP A 249 15.93 8.68 -12.27
CA TRP A 249 14.47 8.55 -12.16
C TRP A 249 14.03 7.51 -11.13
N VAL A 250 14.68 6.33 -11.05
CA VAL A 250 14.44 5.36 -9.97
C VAL A 250 14.83 5.95 -8.62
N THR A 251 15.88 6.76 -8.58
CA THR A 251 16.30 7.45 -7.35
C THR A 251 15.30 8.51 -6.90
N THR A 252 14.68 9.25 -7.82
CA THR A 252 13.57 10.18 -7.52
C THR A 252 12.31 9.42 -7.06
N TRP A 253 11.95 8.31 -7.69
CA TRP A 253 10.84 7.45 -7.24
C TRP A 253 11.05 6.97 -5.80
N LEU A 254 12.26 6.54 -5.45
CA LEU A 254 12.63 6.17 -4.08
C LEU A 254 12.46 7.34 -3.08
N ASP A 255 12.89 8.55 -3.45
CA ASP A 255 12.75 9.75 -2.61
C ASP A 255 11.28 10.17 -2.43
N ASP A 256 10.50 10.15 -3.52
CA ASP A 256 9.10 10.56 -3.52
C ASP A 256 8.19 9.59 -2.73
N GLU A 257 8.40 8.27 -2.82
CA GLU A 257 7.52 7.26 -2.20
C GLU A 257 8.05 6.65 -0.90
N PHE A 258 9.37 6.43 -0.75
CA PHE A 258 9.93 5.56 0.30
C PHE A 258 10.88 6.23 1.29
N ALA A 259 11.44 7.40 1.00
CA ALA A 259 12.36 8.08 1.91
C ALA A 259 11.71 8.43 3.26
N GLU A 260 12.42 8.16 4.36
CA GLU A 260 12.02 8.67 5.67
C GLU A 260 12.19 10.19 5.69
N LYS A 261 11.11 10.92 5.34
CA LYS A 261 11.01 12.38 5.37
C LYS A 261 11.08 12.87 6.82
N SER A 262 12.32 12.94 7.33
CA SER A 262 12.61 13.18 8.73
C SER A 262 11.85 14.39 9.26
N GLY A 263 11.23 14.25 10.44
CA GLY A 263 10.30 15.22 11.02
C GLY A 263 10.93 16.53 11.50
N GLN A 264 11.97 17.03 10.83
CA GLN A 264 12.72 18.23 11.19
C GLN A 264 11.91 19.50 10.94
N GLY A 265 11.10 19.85 11.92
CA GLY A 265 10.94 21.25 12.30
C GLY A 265 9.82 22.03 11.62
N LEU A 266 8.81 21.40 11.03
CA LEU A 266 7.58 22.13 10.68
C LEU A 266 6.63 22.20 11.89
N GLY A 267 6.21 21.04 12.44
CA GLY A 267 5.33 20.98 13.60
C GLY A 267 5.91 21.64 14.86
N THR A 268 7.14 21.26 15.25
CA THR A 268 7.81 21.76 16.48
C THR A 268 8.14 23.25 16.41
N LEU A 269 8.53 23.76 15.24
CA LEU A 269 8.91 25.16 15.07
C LEU A 269 7.65 26.05 15.00
N VAL A 270 6.57 25.59 14.37
CA VAL A 270 5.25 26.23 14.47
C VAL A 270 4.74 26.23 15.91
N LEU A 271 4.87 25.12 16.66
CA LEU A 271 4.49 25.06 18.07
C LEU A 271 5.28 26.09 18.92
N VAL A 272 6.60 26.17 18.73
CA VAL A 272 7.46 27.17 19.40
C VAL A 272 7.07 28.60 19.00
N LEU A 273 6.78 28.87 17.71
CA LEU A 273 6.31 30.19 17.26
C LEU A 273 4.95 30.56 17.84
N ILE A 274 4.03 29.60 18.01
CA ILE A 274 2.73 29.82 18.66
C ILE A 274 2.92 30.11 20.16
N ILE A 275 3.77 29.35 20.85
CA ILE A 275 4.07 29.57 22.28
C ILE A 275 4.75 30.93 22.49
N VAL A 276 5.79 31.25 21.72
CA VAL A 276 6.50 32.54 21.79
C VAL A 276 5.56 33.69 21.40
N GLY A 277 4.76 33.55 20.35
CA GLY A 277 3.74 34.53 19.95
C GLY A 277 2.69 34.77 21.03
N GLY A 278 2.20 33.70 21.68
CA GLY A 278 1.27 33.78 22.80
C GLY A 278 1.86 34.47 24.03
N VAL A 279 3.09 34.12 24.41
CA VAL A 279 3.81 34.77 25.51
C VAL A 279 4.08 36.25 25.22
N LEU A 280 4.45 36.60 23.99
CA LEU A 280 4.63 38.00 23.57
C LEU A 280 3.29 38.77 23.58
N ALA A 281 2.21 38.16 23.09
CA ALA A 281 0.87 38.77 23.10
C ALA A 281 0.38 39.02 24.54
N LEU A 282 0.52 38.05 25.44
CA LEU A 282 0.21 38.19 26.87
C LEU A 282 1.10 39.23 27.56
N GLY A 283 2.40 39.26 27.24
CA GLY A 283 3.35 40.26 27.71
C GLY A 283 2.95 41.68 27.30
N LEU A 284 2.60 41.89 26.03
CA LEU A 284 2.12 43.17 25.50
C LEU A 284 0.76 43.58 26.10
N PHE A 285 -0.15 42.64 26.33
CA PHE A 285 -1.43 42.91 27.02
C PHE A 285 -1.19 43.33 28.49
N GLY A 286 -0.31 42.63 29.20
CA GLY A 286 0.08 42.95 30.57
C GLY A 286 0.78 44.31 30.67
N LEU A 287 1.70 44.61 29.74
CA LEU A 287 2.39 45.90 29.67
C LEU A 287 1.41 47.03 29.33
N GLY A 288 0.49 46.81 28.39
CA GLY A 288 -0.58 47.75 28.04
C GLY A 288 -1.51 48.04 29.22
N TRP A 289 -1.96 46.99 29.93
CA TRP A 289 -2.76 47.12 31.15
C TRP A 289 -2.02 47.89 32.25
N TYR A 290 -0.75 47.55 32.51
CA TYR A 290 0.11 48.26 33.46
C TYR A 290 0.29 49.74 33.09
N CYS A 291 0.58 50.05 31.82
CA CYS A 291 0.70 51.41 31.32
C CYS A 291 -0.61 52.19 31.41
N CYS A 292 -1.76 51.57 31.16
CA CYS A 292 -3.08 52.18 31.35
C CYS A 292 -3.38 52.46 32.83
N CYS A 293 -3.16 51.49 33.72
CA CYS A 293 -3.31 51.67 35.17
C CYS A 293 -2.37 52.75 35.72
N ARG A 294 -1.11 52.82 35.24
CA ARG A 294 -0.15 53.86 35.63
C ARG A 294 -0.48 55.24 35.05
N ARG A 295 -1.10 55.31 33.87
CA ARG A 295 -1.66 56.56 33.30
C ARG A 295 -2.94 57.02 34.03
N ALA A 296 -3.74 56.10 34.57
CA ALA A 296 -4.89 56.44 35.39
C ALA A 296 -4.45 57.14 36.69
N LYS A 297 -3.54 56.54 37.48
CA LYS A 297 -3.02 57.18 38.71
C LYS A 297 -2.36 58.54 38.46
N ARG A 298 -1.58 58.71 37.38
CA ARG A 298 -1.02 60.02 36.99
C ARG A 298 -2.05 61.08 36.54
N ARG A 299 -3.35 60.78 36.48
CA ARG A 299 -4.42 61.77 36.26
C ARG A 299 -5.12 62.22 37.54
N GLU A 300 -4.90 61.53 38.66
CA GLU A 300 -5.41 61.93 39.99
C GLU A 300 -4.38 62.82 40.72
N GLU A 301 -3.09 62.65 40.43
CA GLU A 301 -2.00 63.45 41.00
C GLU A 301 -1.56 64.63 40.10
N LYS A 302 -2.41 65.67 39.98
CA LYS A 302 -1.99 67.01 39.55
C LYS A 302 -2.79 68.13 40.25
N PRO A 303 -2.19 68.81 41.26
CA PRO A 303 -2.70 70.09 41.75
C PRO A 303 -2.58 71.19 40.68
N ALA A 304 -3.38 72.25 40.80
CA ALA A 304 -3.29 73.45 39.97
C ALA A 304 -2.95 74.67 40.84
N LEU A 305 -1.76 75.25 40.61
CA LEU A 305 -1.23 76.58 40.99
C LEU A 305 0.19 76.63 40.36
N GLY A 306 0.85 77.75 40.12
CA GLY A 306 0.51 79.18 40.20
C GLY A 306 1.46 79.94 39.24
N ALA A 307 1.46 81.28 39.25
CA ALA A 307 2.13 82.09 38.23
C ALA A 307 3.51 82.68 38.64
N ASP A 308 4.24 83.10 37.61
CA ASP A 308 5.25 84.18 37.51
C ASP A 308 6.70 84.07 38.04
N ASP A 309 7.58 84.54 37.15
CA ASP A 309 8.79 85.39 37.33
C ASP A 309 10.26 84.86 37.32
N PHE A 310 11.13 85.67 36.67
CA PHE A 310 12.61 85.88 36.62
C PHE A 310 13.62 84.91 37.32
N ASP A 311 14.92 84.76 36.95
CA ASP A 311 15.82 85.46 35.98
C ASP A 311 17.10 84.63 35.59
N VAL A 312 17.92 85.12 34.63
CA VAL A 312 19.43 85.16 34.49
C VAL A 312 20.34 84.03 35.11
N GLU A 313 21.45 83.50 34.53
CA GLU A 313 22.28 83.77 33.31
C GLU A 313 23.05 82.51 32.78
N SER A 314 23.98 82.69 31.81
CA SER A 314 24.89 81.68 31.19
C SER A 314 26.34 81.74 31.75
N PRO A 315 27.40 80.95 31.36
CA PRO A 315 27.89 80.70 29.97
C PRO A 315 28.37 79.24 29.62
N VAL A 316 28.32 78.81 28.35
CA VAL A 316 29.40 78.72 27.31
C VAL A 316 30.76 78.13 27.79
N TYR A 317 31.23 76.97 27.27
CA TYR A 317 32.20 76.78 26.14
C TYR A 317 32.52 75.26 25.98
N MET A 318 33.04 74.67 24.87
CA MET A 318 33.51 75.18 23.56
C MET A 318 33.26 74.15 22.41
N THR A 319 33.26 74.66 21.18
CA THR A 319 33.36 74.05 19.82
C THR A 319 34.59 73.13 19.61
N PRO A 320 34.80 72.44 18.45
CA PRO A 320 34.24 72.64 17.08
C PRO A 320 33.50 71.41 16.50
N GLU A 321 32.74 71.45 15.38
CA GLU A 321 32.70 72.29 14.16
C GLU A 321 33.74 71.98 13.06
N LEU A 322 33.32 72.25 11.81
CA LEU A 322 34.03 72.16 10.52
C LEU A 322 34.32 70.73 9.97
N ALA A 323 34.11 70.44 8.67
CA ALA A 323 33.72 71.33 7.56
C ALA A 323 32.75 70.67 6.54
N LYS A 324 31.81 71.50 6.07
CA LYS A 324 31.12 71.46 4.76
C LYS A 324 32.08 72.17 3.73
N PRO A 325 31.72 72.56 2.48
CA PRO A 325 30.52 72.32 1.68
C PRO A 325 30.78 71.78 0.23
N PRO A 326 30.53 72.46 -0.93
CA PRO A 326 29.41 72.05 -1.80
C PRO A 326 29.62 71.97 -3.34
N THR A 327 28.56 71.50 -4.02
CA THR A 327 28.06 71.89 -5.37
C THR A 327 28.99 71.99 -6.58
N ALA A 328 28.60 71.28 -7.65
CA ALA A 328 28.25 71.89 -8.94
C ALA A 328 27.36 70.95 -9.78
N SER A 329 26.71 71.50 -10.83
CA SER A 329 26.27 70.82 -12.08
C SER A 329 25.49 69.49 -11.97
N SER A 330 24.17 69.49 -12.14
CA SER A 330 23.47 69.36 -13.44
C SER A 330 23.66 67.99 -14.14
N GLY A 331 22.58 67.23 -14.36
CA GLY A 331 22.69 65.87 -14.91
C GLY A 331 21.44 65.00 -15.05
N ARG A 332 20.30 65.55 -15.49
CA ARG A 332 19.23 64.86 -16.25
C ARG A 332 18.82 63.43 -15.81
N LEU A 333 17.76 63.32 -15.01
CA LEU A 333 16.93 62.10 -14.93
C LEU A 333 15.53 62.42 -15.46
N THR A 334 15.27 62.08 -16.72
CA THR A 334 13.99 62.35 -17.40
C THR A 334 13.09 61.14 -17.39
N GLN A 335 12.05 61.17 -16.54
CA GLN A 335 10.80 60.50 -16.87
C GLN A 335 10.18 61.15 -18.12
N GLN A 336 9.52 60.34 -18.94
CA GLN A 336 8.20 60.69 -19.49
C GLN A 336 7.29 59.53 -19.07
N SER A 337 6.19 59.68 -18.34
CA SER A 337 5.08 60.65 -18.42
C SER A 337 4.04 60.31 -19.49
N SER A 338 2.95 59.67 -19.03
CA SER A 338 1.55 60.14 -19.21
C SER A 338 0.87 59.89 -20.57
N VAL A 339 -0.48 59.97 -20.74
CA VAL A 339 -1.62 60.33 -19.87
C VAL A 339 -2.89 59.55 -20.31
N PHE A 340 -3.97 59.57 -19.51
CA PHE A 340 -5.38 59.22 -19.83
C PHE A 340 -5.66 57.75 -20.26
N SER A 341 -6.69 57.00 -19.79
CA SER A 341 -8.09 57.25 -19.37
C SER A 341 -9.13 57.23 -20.49
N GLN A 342 -9.80 56.08 -20.73
CA GLN A 342 -11.26 55.86 -20.62
C GLN A 342 -11.70 54.49 -21.20
N SER A 343 -12.96 54.09 -20.90
CA SER A 343 -13.74 52.96 -21.46
C SER A 343 -13.08 51.56 -21.47
N SER A 344 -13.44 50.61 -20.60
CA SER A 344 -14.72 49.89 -20.48
C SER A 344 -15.02 48.90 -21.61
N ILE A 345 -15.10 47.61 -21.27
CA ILE A 345 -16.22 46.69 -21.55
C ILE A 345 -16.00 45.45 -20.68
N ASP A 346 -17.09 44.89 -20.16
CA ASP A 346 -17.11 43.73 -19.27
C ASP A 346 -16.77 42.42 -20.01
N PHE A 347 -16.32 41.41 -19.28
CA PHE A 347 -16.57 40.02 -19.65
C PHE A 347 -17.01 39.23 -18.43
N GLU A 348 -18.15 38.53 -18.55
CA GLU A 348 -18.88 37.97 -17.44
C GLU A 348 -18.30 36.63 -16.94
N SER A 349 -18.53 36.35 -15.65
CA SER A 349 -18.46 34.99 -15.13
C SER A 349 -19.63 34.18 -15.69
N ALA A 350 -19.36 33.31 -16.65
CA ALA A 350 -20.36 32.44 -17.29
C ALA A 350 -20.02 30.96 -17.09
N GLY A 351 -20.37 30.41 -15.92
CA GLY A 351 -20.39 28.96 -15.71
C GLY A 351 -21.68 28.34 -16.24
N SER A 352 -21.62 27.27 -17.03
CA SER A 352 -22.79 26.44 -17.35
C SER A 352 -22.41 25.05 -17.86
N ASN A 353 -23.21 24.03 -17.50
CA ASN A 353 -23.12 22.68 -18.04
C ASN A 353 -23.62 22.65 -19.51
N ARG A 354 -22.79 23.13 -20.45
CA ARG A 354 -23.16 23.12 -21.88
C ARG A 354 -22.08 22.72 -22.88
N THR A 355 -20.84 22.59 -22.46
CA THR A 355 -19.77 22.00 -23.30
C THR A 355 -19.97 20.49 -23.50
N LEU A 356 -20.66 19.81 -22.58
CA LEU A 356 -20.89 18.37 -22.61
C LEU A 356 -22.07 17.96 -23.54
N GLU A 357 -23.10 18.80 -23.70
CA GLU A 357 -24.24 18.52 -24.61
C GLU A 357 -23.84 18.50 -26.10
N ILE A 358 -22.74 19.18 -26.47
CA ILE A 358 -22.30 19.34 -27.86
C ILE A 358 -21.56 18.10 -28.37
N LEU A 359 -20.87 17.36 -27.48
CA LEU A 359 -20.19 16.10 -27.85
C LEU A 359 -21.15 14.91 -27.96
N LEU A 360 -22.32 14.97 -27.29
CA LEU A 360 -23.32 13.90 -27.27
C LEU A 360 -24.29 13.87 -28.47
N ASN A 361 -24.13 14.77 -29.44
CA ASN A 361 -25.02 14.87 -30.63
C ASN A 361 -24.26 14.86 -31.98
N SER A 362 -23.06 14.29 -32.03
CA SER A 362 -22.30 14.13 -33.29
C SER A 362 -22.71 12.84 -34.03
N PRO A 363 -23.19 12.90 -35.29
CA PRO A 363 -23.74 11.75 -36.03
C PRO A 363 -22.67 10.80 -36.62
N HIS A 364 -21.48 10.72 -36.01
CA HIS A 364 -20.35 9.92 -36.49
C HIS A 364 -19.84 8.85 -35.49
N LEU A 365 -20.62 8.53 -34.45
CA LEU A 365 -20.30 7.49 -33.46
C LEU A 365 -21.45 6.49 -33.24
N GLN A 366 -22.06 6.01 -34.32
CA GLN A 366 -23.07 4.93 -34.30
C GLN A 366 -22.86 3.88 -35.41
N GLU A 367 -21.63 3.41 -35.63
CA GLU A 367 -21.40 2.27 -36.52
C GLU A 367 -20.16 1.45 -36.14
N LEU A 368 -20.13 0.90 -34.91
CA LEU A 368 -19.27 -0.23 -34.48
C LEU A 368 -19.58 -0.65 -33.03
N LEU A 369 -20.64 -1.45 -32.81
CA LEU A 369 -20.81 -2.36 -31.65
C LEU A 369 -22.13 -3.15 -31.78
N THR A 370 -22.12 -4.26 -32.54
CA THR A 370 -23.19 -5.28 -32.50
C THR A 370 -22.72 -6.58 -33.17
N PHE A 371 -21.98 -7.42 -32.43
CA PHE A 371 -21.71 -8.80 -32.83
C PHE A 371 -22.24 -9.76 -31.76
N SER A 372 -23.50 -10.17 -31.92
CA SER A 372 -24.13 -11.20 -31.10
C SER A 372 -23.79 -12.59 -31.66
N VAL A 373 -22.76 -13.23 -31.10
CA VAL A 373 -22.39 -14.60 -31.47
C VAL A 373 -23.22 -15.59 -30.64
N GLN A 374 -24.34 -16.05 -31.19
CA GLN A 374 -25.03 -17.24 -30.66
C GLN A 374 -24.45 -18.50 -31.28
N VAL A 375 -23.78 -19.33 -30.47
CA VAL A 375 -23.46 -20.72 -30.83
C VAL A 375 -24.52 -21.64 -30.22
N HIS A 376 -25.00 -22.61 -31.00
CA HIS A 376 -25.73 -23.78 -30.50
C HIS A 376 -25.13 -25.02 -31.15
N PRO A 377 -24.68 -26.02 -30.37
CA PRO A 377 -24.07 -27.23 -30.93
C PRO A 377 -25.15 -28.21 -31.42
N THR A 378 -25.05 -28.64 -32.68
CA THR A 378 -25.75 -29.83 -33.17
C THR A 378 -24.80 -30.69 -34.00
N TYR A 379 -24.58 -31.92 -33.54
CA TYR A 379 -23.91 -32.96 -34.34
C TYR A 379 -24.93 -33.56 -35.30
N LEU A 380 -24.61 -33.68 -36.60
CA LEU A 380 -24.56 -34.98 -37.29
C LEU A 380 -24.07 -34.91 -38.75
N SER A 381 -23.41 -36.01 -39.12
CA SER A 381 -22.93 -36.41 -40.44
C SER A 381 -23.95 -36.31 -41.59
N GLY A 382 -23.49 -35.94 -42.80
CA GLY A 382 -24.15 -36.31 -44.06
C GLY A 382 -23.93 -35.36 -45.25
N ASN A 383 -23.62 -35.90 -46.43
CA ASN A 383 -23.67 -35.17 -47.70
C ASN A 383 -25.14 -35.04 -48.18
N LEU A 384 -25.57 -33.89 -48.71
CA LEU A 384 -25.87 -33.71 -50.16
C LEU A 384 -26.26 -32.25 -50.53
N ASP A 385 -26.42 -32.04 -51.84
CA ASP A 385 -26.61 -30.81 -52.62
C ASP A 385 -27.75 -29.83 -52.26
N VAL A 386 -27.45 -28.54 -52.44
CA VAL A 386 -28.19 -27.51 -53.25
C VAL A 386 -29.73 -27.44 -53.14
N MET A 387 -30.27 -26.28 -52.71
CA MET A 387 -30.82 -25.27 -53.65
C MET A 387 -31.28 -23.96 -52.95
N LEU A 388 -31.09 -22.82 -53.63
CA LEU A 388 -31.62 -21.50 -53.25
C LEU A 388 -33.12 -21.36 -53.50
N ARG A 389 -33.84 -20.64 -52.61
CA ARG A 389 -35.05 -19.91 -53.01
C ARG A 389 -35.32 -18.69 -52.12
N LEU A 390 -35.47 -17.53 -52.77
CA LEU A 390 -36.04 -16.30 -52.20
C LEU A 390 -37.54 -16.24 -52.56
N ASP A 391 -38.37 -15.69 -51.68
CA ASP A 391 -39.66 -15.04 -52.00
C ASP A 391 -40.06 -14.12 -50.83
N ALA A 392 -41.03 -13.21 -51.01
CA ALA A 392 -41.12 -11.95 -50.24
C ALA A 392 -42.40 -11.72 -49.39
N ASN A 393 -42.32 -10.66 -48.56
CA ASN A 393 -43.36 -9.82 -47.92
C ASN A 393 -44.79 -9.84 -48.53
N PRO A 394 -45.89 -9.52 -47.78
CA PRO A 394 -45.93 -8.46 -46.75
C PRO A 394 -46.89 -8.59 -45.52
N ILE A 395 -46.68 -7.69 -44.55
CA ILE A 395 -47.65 -6.89 -43.74
C ILE A 395 -49.14 -7.30 -43.74
N ALA A 396 -49.76 -7.50 -42.55
CA ALA A 396 -50.95 -6.74 -42.07
C ALA A 396 -51.64 -7.23 -40.76
N THR A 397 -52.13 -6.25 -39.96
CA THR A 397 -53.34 -6.26 -39.09
C THR A 397 -53.49 -7.13 -37.83
N VAL A 398 -54.16 -6.53 -36.84
CA VAL A 398 -54.69 -7.09 -35.57
C VAL A 398 -56.22 -7.00 -35.61
N PRO A 399 -56.97 -7.95 -35.00
CA PRO A 399 -57.99 -7.53 -34.03
C PRO A 399 -58.15 -8.47 -32.80
N ALA A 400 -59.03 -8.04 -31.90
CA ALA A 400 -59.46 -8.63 -30.61
C ALA A 400 -60.18 -10.01 -30.77
N ASP A 401 -60.71 -10.69 -29.73
CA ASP A 401 -61.30 -10.19 -28.46
C ASP A 401 -61.52 -11.31 -27.41
N CYS A 402 -61.94 -10.93 -26.18
CA CYS A 402 -62.90 -11.61 -25.27
C CYS A 402 -62.54 -11.62 -23.75
N HIS A 403 -63.41 -10.98 -22.95
CA HIS A 403 -64.03 -11.44 -21.67
C HIS A 403 -63.19 -12.08 -20.51
N ALA A 404 -63.46 -11.82 -19.21
CA ALA A 404 -64.40 -10.87 -18.59
C ALA A 404 -64.05 -10.50 -17.13
N ALA A 405 -64.48 -9.29 -16.78
CA ALA A 405 -64.54 -8.61 -15.49
C ALA A 405 -64.87 -9.42 -14.21
N HIS A 406 -64.42 -8.93 -13.04
CA HIS A 406 -65.34 -8.27 -12.09
C HIS A 406 -64.63 -7.32 -11.08
N HIS A 407 -65.13 -6.08 -11.04
CA HIS A 407 -65.42 -5.22 -9.87
C HIS A 407 -64.84 -5.60 -8.47
N SER A 408 -64.36 -4.67 -7.63
CA SER A 408 -64.27 -3.18 -7.68
C SER A 408 -63.44 -2.69 -6.44
N LYS A 409 -63.41 -1.44 -5.90
CA LYS A 409 -64.30 -0.25 -5.95
C LYS A 409 -63.57 1.01 -5.43
N ASN A 410 -63.68 2.14 -6.13
CA ASN A 410 -63.06 3.42 -5.74
C ASN A 410 -63.94 4.24 -4.76
N ARG A 411 -63.33 4.95 -3.79
CA ARG A 411 -63.85 6.24 -3.28
C ARG A 411 -62.79 7.09 -2.54
N ARG A 412 -62.58 8.34 -2.98
CA ARG A 412 -61.98 9.42 -2.16
C ARG A 412 -62.96 9.88 -1.08
N LEU A 413 -62.48 10.33 0.07
CA LEU A 413 -63.15 11.36 0.86
C LEU A 413 -62.12 12.17 1.67
N SER A 414 -62.46 13.43 1.95
CA SER A 414 -61.64 14.37 2.72
C SER A 414 -62.36 14.69 4.02
N MET A 415 -61.63 14.79 5.14
CA MET A 415 -62.00 15.73 6.20
C MET A 415 -60.83 16.06 7.13
N THR A 416 -60.80 17.31 7.58
CA THR A 416 -59.85 17.85 8.57
C THR A 416 -60.40 17.77 9.98
N MET A 417 -59.58 17.49 11.01
CA MET A 417 -59.84 18.08 12.34
C MET A 417 -58.61 18.24 13.26
N LYS A 418 -58.36 19.50 13.62
CA LYS A 418 -57.88 20.03 14.92
C LYS A 418 -56.99 19.15 15.82
N GLY A 419 -55.68 19.42 15.76
CA GLY A 419 -54.93 20.07 16.86
C GLY A 419 -54.90 19.42 18.25
N VAL A 420 -53.72 18.92 18.62
CA VAL A 420 -53.28 18.75 20.01
C VAL A 420 -51.92 19.44 20.15
N THR A 421 -51.76 20.28 21.17
CA THR A 421 -50.50 21.00 21.46
C THR A 421 -49.61 20.12 22.33
N VAL A 422 -48.44 19.71 21.83
CA VAL A 422 -47.40 19.04 22.63
C VAL A 422 -46.13 19.89 22.59
N LEU A 423 -45.63 20.23 23.78
CA LEU A 423 -44.45 21.06 23.95
C LEU A 423 -43.19 20.18 23.89
N ALA A 424 -42.48 20.20 22.77
CA ALA A 424 -41.22 19.47 22.60
C ALA A 424 -40.06 20.46 22.47
N VAL A 425 -39.08 20.38 23.39
CA VAL A 425 -37.87 21.21 23.36
C VAL A 425 -36.89 20.61 22.35
N ALA A 426 -36.81 21.20 21.17
CA ALA A 426 -35.80 20.83 20.18
C ALA A 426 -34.44 21.43 20.59
N LEU A 427 -33.48 20.56 20.93
CA LEU A 427 -32.08 20.94 21.09
C LEU A 427 -31.52 21.34 19.71
N ALA A 428 -31.27 22.64 19.53
CA ALA A 428 -30.64 23.15 18.32
C ALA A 428 -29.15 22.82 18.29
N LEU A 429 -28.82 21.59 17.86
CA LEU A 429 -27.48 21.24 17.43
C LEU A 429 -27.11 22.13 16.22
N PRO A 430 -26.00 22.89 16.26
CA PRO A 430 -25.54 23.60 15.08
C PRO A 430 -25.02 22.57 14.08
N SER A 431 -25.74 22.40 12.96
CA SER A 431 -25.28 21.58 11.84
C SER A 431 -24.06 22.25 11.20
N SER A 432 -22.87 21.94 11.70
CA SER A 432 -21.61 22.23 11.02
C SER A 432 -21.61 21.45 9.72
N MET A 433 -21.82 22.14 8.59
CA MET A 433 -21.56 21.55 7.28
C MET A 433 -20.08 21.23 7.23
N ALA A 434 -19.74 19.95 7.35
CA ALA A 434 -18.41 19.49 7.01
C ALA A 434 -18.24 19.74 5.51
N GLN A 435 -17.49 20.77 5.14
CA GLN A 435 -16.98 20.90 3.78
C GLN A 435 -16.01 19.74 3.60
N GLY A 436 -16.53 18.65 3.04
CA GLY A 436 -15.79 17.44 2.78
C GLY A 436 -14.54 17.78 2.00
N HIS A 437 -13.40 17.80 2.70
CA HIS A 437 -12.13 17.73 2.04
C HIS A 437 -12.09 16.32 1.49
N THR A 438 -12.23 16.19 0.17
CA THR A 438 -12.02 14.94 -0.54
C THR A 438 -10.52 14.63 -0.46
N ILE A 439 -10.08 14.18 0.71
CA ILE A 439 -8.92 13.31 0.83
C ILE A 439 -9.23 12.18 -0.13
N SER A 440 -8.39 12.01 -1.14
CA SER A 440 -8.47 10.86 -2.03
C SER A 440 -8.04 9.65 -1.22
N LEU A 441 -8.99 9.08 -0.47
CA LEU A 441 -8.95 7.70 -0.02
C LEU A 441 -8.82 6.85 -1.29
N ARG A 442 -7.57 6.61 -1.70
CA ARG A 442 -7.24 5.40 -2.41
C ARG A 442 -7.66 4.28 -1.46
N SER A 443 -8.80 3.66 -1.75
CA SER A 443 -8.99 2.30 -1.27
C SER A 443 -7.77 1.51 -1.71
N LEU A 444 -7.31 0.58 -0.88
CA LEU A 444 -6.80 -0.66 -1.44
C LEU A 444 -7.93 -1.20 -2.34
N GLU A 445 -7.85 -0.95 -3.64
CA GLU A 445 -8.82 -1.47 -4.59
C GLU A 445 -8.56 -2.97 -4.68
N SER A 446 -9.58 -3.77 -4.36
CA SER A 446 -9.52 -5.22 -4.57
C SER A 446 -9.17 -5.46 -6.03
N ASN A 447 -7.99 -6.01 -6.29
CA ASN A 447 -7.44 -6.11 -7.64
C ASN A 447 -8.49 -6.72 -8.57
N SER A 448 -8.97 -5.94 -9.55
CA SER A 448 -10.26 -6.19 -10.21
C SER A 448 -10.31 -7.45 -11.10
N SER A 449 -9.17 -8.13 -11.25
CA SER A 449 -9.01 -9.43 -11.89
C SER A 449 -9.01 -10.62 -10.93
N PHE A 450 -8.97 -10.42 -9.61
CA PHE A 450 -8.95 -11.52 -8.64
C PHE A 450 -10.33 -12.17 -8.52
N VAL A 451 -10.36 -13.49 -8.71
CA VAL A 451 -11.54 -14.34 -8.47
C VAL A 451 -11.04 -15.59 -7.77
N PHE A 452 -11.57 -15.91 -6.59
CA PHE A 452 -11.24 -17.17 -5.91
C PHE A 452 -11.95 -18.34 -6.61
N ASP A 453 -11.40 -18.77 -7.73
CA ASP A 453 -11.79 -19.95 -8.51
C ASP A 453 -11.07 -21.23 -8.05
N GLY A 454 -10.14 -21.11 -7.10
CA GLY A 454 -9.34 -22.23 -6.62
C GLY A 454 -8.32 -22.75 -7.64
N THR A 455 -7.79 -21.90 -8.52
CA THR A 455 -6.59 -22.17 -9.33
C THR A 455 -5.29 -21.73 -8.65
N HIS A 456 -5.37 -20.74 -7.77
CA HIS A 456 -4.29 -20.21 -6.92
C HIS A 456 -4.58 -20.53 -5.43
N SER A 457 -3.57 -20.42 -4.56
CA SER A 457 -3.71 -20.64 -3.10
C SER A 457 -3.68 -19.36 -2.26
N ASP A 458 -3.88 -18.18 -2.86
CA ASP A 458 -4.06 -16.93 -2.09
C ASP A 458 -5.42 -16.89 -1.34
N ILE A 459 -5.46 -17.67 -0.27
CA ILE A 459 -6.54 -17.73 0.72
C ILE A 459 -6.58 -16.43 1.53
N ALA A 460 -5.46 -15.71 1.69
CA ALA A 460 -5.43 -14.45 2.44
C ALA A 460 -6.19 -13.35 1.69
N GLN A 461 -6.00 -13.22 0.36
CA GLN A 461 -6.71 -12.25 -0.48
C GLN A 461 -8.21 -12.55 -0.55
N GLN A 462 -8.61 -13.82 -0.59
CA GLN A 462 -10.04 -14.16 -0.48
C GLN A 462 -10.60 -13.82 0.91
N LEU A 463 -9.89 -14.11 2.00
CA LEU A 463 -10.32 -13.75 3.36
C LEU A 463 -10.40 -12.23 3.56
N TYR A 464 -9.51 -11.45 2.92
CA TYR A 464 -9.60 -9.99 2.82
C TYR A 464 -10.88 -9.55 2.11
N ILE A 465 -11.16 -10.10 0.92
CA ILE A 465 -12.36 -9.76 0.14
C ILE A 465 -13.65 -10.11 0.90
N ARG A 466 -13.71 -11.25 1.58
CA ARG A 466 -14.85 -11.63 2.42
C ARG A 466 -15.00 -10.69 3.63
N HIS A 467 -13.91 -10.35 4.31
CA HIS A 467 -13.91 -9.35 5.39
C HIS A 467 -14.40 -7.97 4.90
N LYS A 468 -13.94 -7.49 3.74
CA LYS A 468 -14.42 -6.24 3.11
C LYS A 468 -15.89 -6.31 2.66
N ALA A 469 -16.38 -7.50 2.30
CA ALA A 469 -17.80 -7.74 2.03
C ALA A 469 -18.68 -7.72 3.31
N GLY A 470 -18.06 -7.73 4.50
CA GLY A 470 -18.74 -7.74 5.80
C GLY A 470 -19.00 -9.12 6.38
N ASP A 471 -18.40 -10.18 5.81
CA ASP A 471 -18.52 -11.53 6.35
C ASP A 471 -17.81 -11.65 7.72
N THR A 472 -18.39 -12.47 8.59
CA THR A 472 -17.85 -12.75 9.92
C THR A 472 -17.84 -14.23 10.20
N ASP A 473 -16.76 -14.72 10.84
CA ASP A 473 -16.66 -16.06 11.38
C ASP A 473 -16.03 -16.02 12.78
N THR A 474 -16.25 -17.10 13.51
CA THR A 474 -15.62 -17.46 14.78
C THR A 474 -14.11 -17.21 14.78
N LYS A 475 -13.62 -16.65 15.88
CA LYS A 475 -12.18 -16.51 16.12
C LYS A 475 -11.54 -17.89 16.29
N VAL A 476 -10.33 -18.05 15.76
CA VAL A 476 -9.61 -19.32 15.77
C VAL A 476 -9.15 -19.64 17.19
N SER A 477 -9.64 -20.75 17.75
CA SER A 477 -9.23 -21.24 19.05
C SER A 477 -7.91 -21.99 18.94
N LEU A 478 -6.80 -21.30 19.23
CA LEU A 478 -5.45 -21.86 19.25
C LEU A 478 -5.01 -22.16 20.69
N ASP A 479 -4.25 -23.25 20.89
CA ASP A 479 -3.57 -23.52 22.17
C ASP A 479 -2.43 -22.51 22.44
N SER A 480 -1.78 -22.02 21.37
CA SER A 480 -0.82 -20.92 21.40
C SER A 480 -0.74 -20.24 20.03
N VAL A 481 -0.36 -18.96 19.99
CA VAL A 481 -0.09 -18.22 18.75
C VAL A 481 1.35 -18.54 18.31
N PRO A 482 1.61 -18.90 17.04
CA PRO A 482 2.97 -19.18 16.57
C PRO A 482 3.90 -17.97 16.72
N VAL A 483 5.18 -18.21 17.03
CA VAL A 483 6.15 -17.13 17.29
C VAL A 483 6.31 -16.19 16.10
N ALA A 484 6.31 -16.69 14.86
CA ALA A 484 6.39 -15.84 13.66
C ALA A 484 5.18 -14.90 13.53
N VAL A 485 3.97 -15.41 13.76
CA VAL A 485 2.72 -14.63 13.77
C VAL A 485 2.73 -13.61 14.93
N ALA A 486 3.17 -14.03 16.12
CA ALA A 486 3.22 -13.17 17.30
C ALA A 486 4.22 -12.02 17.11
N ASN A 487 5.42 -12.29 16.58
CA ASN A 487 6.43 -11.28 16.30
C ASN A 487 5.90 -10.25 15.28
N ARG A 488 5.43 -10.73 14.11
CA ARG A 488 4.89 -9.90 13.02
C ARG A 488 3.76 -8.97 13.47
N LEU A 489 2.87 -9.46 14.35
CA LEU A 489 1.81 -8.62 14.90
C LEU A 489 2.31 -7.67 16.00
N SER A 490 3.33 -8.07 16.78
CA SER A 490 3.92 -7.21 17.81
C SER A 490 4.67 -6.00 17.24
N ASP A 491 5.28 -6.11 16.05
CA ASP A 491 5.89 -4.99 15.34
C ASP A 491 4.85 -3.91 14.98
N LEU A 492 3.58 -4.30 14.82
CA LEU A 492 2.42 -3.43 14.56
C LEU A 492 1.65 -3.01 15.83
N ASN A 493 2.12 -3.43 17.02
CA ASN A 493 1.39 -3.32 18.29
C ASN A 493 -0.02 -3.98 18.28
N ILE A 494 -0.21 -5.04 17.47
CA ILE A 494 -1.47 -5.78 17.33
C ILE A 494 -1.43 -7.06 18.19
N GLN A 495 -2.52 -7.31 18.92
CA GLN A 495 -2.73 -8.58 19.62
C GLN A 495 -3.56 -9.53 18.75
N PHE A 496 -3.08 -10.76 18.51
CA PHE A 496 -3.80 -11.77 17.72
C PHE A 496 -5.23 -12.06 18.25
N SER A 497 -5.45 -11.92 19.56
CA SER A 497 -6.77 -12.07 20.20
C SER A 497 -7.83 -11.08 19.69
N ASP A 498 -7.40 -9.95 19.16
CA ASP A 498 -8.25 -8.78 18.95
C ASP A 498 -8.73 -8.71 17.48
N LEU A 499 -7.91 -9.23 16.56
CA LEU A 499 -8.25 -9.49 15.15
C LEU A 499 -9.54 -10.32 14.96
N PRO A 500 -10.40 -10.03 13.96
CA PRO A 500 -11.53 -10.88 13.58
C PRO A 500 -11.11 -12.27 13.08
N GLY A 501 -12.02 -13.25 13.11
CA GLY A 501 -11.71 -14.64 12.74
C GLY A 501 -11.22 -14.84 11.29
N LEU A 502 -11.72 -14.04 10.35
CA LEU A 502 -11.24 -13.96 8.97
C LEU A 502 -9.76 -13.57 8.93
N VAL A 503 -9.43 -12.46 9.60
CA VAL A 503 -8.08 -11.87 9.62
C VAL A 503 -7.12 -12.79 10.36
N GLN A 504 -7.53 -13.39 11.47
CA GLN A 504 -6.74 -14.42 12.18
C GLN A 504 -6.34 -15.58 11.25
N ARG A 505 -7.25 -16.08 10.40
CA ARG A 505 -6.92 -17.11 9.40
C ARG A 505 -6.03 -16.58 8.28
N ALA A 506 -6.24 -15.36 7.81
CA ALA A 506 -5.41 -14.76 6.77
C ALA A 506 -3.97 -14.59 7.24
N VAL A 507 -3.75 -14.05 8.45
CA VAL A 507 -2.40 -13.90 9.03
C VAL A 507 -1.75 -15.25 9.30
N LEU A 508 -2.50 -16.26 9.77
CA LEU A 508 -1.97 -17.63 9.90
C LEU A 508 -1.49 -18.14 8.53
N TRP A 509 -2.35 -18.14 7.51
CA TRP A 509 -2.02 -18.64 6.17
C TRP A 509 -0.81 -17.97 5.56
N ASP A 510 -0.85 -16.63 5.51
CA ASP A 510 0.16 -15.78 4.89
C ASP A 510 1.53 -15.90 5.60
N THR A 511 1.53 -16.10 6.93
CA THR A 511 2.74 -16.38 7.72
C THR A 511 3.10 -17.88 7.73
N GLY A 512 2.57 -18.68 6.80
CA GLY A 512 2.96 -20.07 6.61
C GLY A 512 2.36 -21.06 7.62
N PHE A 513 1.15 -20.84 8.13
CA PHE A 513 0.47 -21.76 9.04
C PHE A 513 -0.88 -22.23 8.51
N ALA A 514 -1.08 -23.55 8.59
CA ALA A 514 -2.39 -24.18 8.47
C ALA A 514 -2.83 -24.75 9.83
N LEU A 515 -4.07 -25.24 9.93
CA LEU A 515 -4.68 -25.70 11.17
C LEU A 515 -4.91 -27.21 11.13
N SER A 516 -4.40 -27.93 12.13
CA SER A 516 -4.65 -29.35 12.32
C SER A 516 -6.15 -29.65 12.56
N PRO A 517 -6.58 -30.92 12.58
CA PRO A 517 -7.94 -31.28 12.95
C PRO A 517 -8.36 -30.82 14.36
N SER A 518 -7.41 -30.61 15.27
CA SER A 518 -7.63 -30.06 16.62
C SER A 518 -7.50 -28.52 16.69
N ASN A 519 -7.36 -27.83 15.55
CA ASN A 519 -7.09 -26.40 15.43
C ASN A 519 -5.73 -25.95 16.01
N ALA A 520 -4.77 -26.86 16.20
CA ALA A 520 -3.40 -26.48 16.49
C ALA A 520 -2.75 -25.90 15.22
N PRO A 521 -1.96 -24.81 15.30
CA PRO A 521 -1.15 -24.36 14.18
C PRO A 521 -0.12 -25.40 13.78
N VAL A 522 0.04 -25.61 12.48
CA VAL A 522 1.06 -26.46 11.87
C VAL A 522 1.85 -25.60 10.89
N GLN A 523 3.17 -25.56 11.04
CA GLN A 523 4.04 -24.83 10.12
C GLN A 523 3.98 -25.48 8.73
N VAL A 524 3.85 -24.64 7.71
CA VAL A 524 4.02 -24.97 6.30
C VAL A 524 5.27 -24.26 5.81
N TRP A 525 6.10 -24.99 5.07
CA TRP A 525 7.23 -24.49 4.30
C TRP A 525 6.90 -24.59 2.82
N THR A 526 7.35 -23.63 2.01
CA THR A 526 7.18 -23.69 0.55
C THR A 526 8.47 -24.12 -0.12
N MET A 527 8.35 -24.84 -1.22
CA MET A 527 9.48 -25.41 -1.96
C MET A 527 9.94 -24.43 -3.06
N GLN A 528 11.21 -24.52 -3.47
CA GLN A 528 11.80 -23.71 -4.56
C GLN A 528 11.63 -22.19 -4.31
N ASP A 529 10.93 -21.46 -5.18
CA ASP A 529 10.55 -20.05 -4.98
C ASP A 529 9.03 -19.83 -4.96
N TYR A 530 8.24 -20.85 -4.60
CA TYR A 530 6.80 -20.72 -4.38
C TYR A 530 6.45 -19.95 -3.10
N THR A 531 5.30 -19.28 -3.12
CA THR A 531 4.72 -18.52 -2.00
C THR A 531 3.51 -19.25 -1.42
N MET A 532 2.96 -18.81 -0.29
CA MET A 532 1.67 -19.33 0.21
C MET A 532 0.49 -19.02 -0.73
N ALA A 533 0.64 -18.05 -1.65
CA ALA A 533 -0.33 -17.78 -2.72
C ALA A 533 -0.22 -18.73 -3.92
N ASP A 534 0.93 -19.39 -4.11
CA ASP A 534 1.29 -20.12 -5.35
C ASP A 534 1.55 -21.63 -5.15
N ILE A 535 1.31 -22.18 -3.96
CA ILE A 535 1.43 -23.62 -3.69
C ILE A 535 0.26 -24.46 -4.23
N ALA A 536 -0.81 -23.86 -4.73
CA ALA A 536 -1.80 -24.57 -5.54
C ALA A 536 -1.13 -25.23 -6.75
N VAL A 537 -1.40 -26.52 -6.96
CA VAL A 537 -0.76 -27.31 -8.03
C VAL A 537 -1.67 -27.30 -9.28
N PRO A 538 -1.20 -26.86 -10.45
CA PRO A 538 -1.94 -26.92 -11.70
C PRO A 538 -2.35 -28.34 -12.12
N LYS A 539 -3.48 -28.44 -12.81
CA LYS A 539 -4.03 -29.72 -13.29
C LYS A 539 -3.08 -30.45 -14.24
N ASP A 540 -2.40 -29.71 -15.10
CA ASP A 540 -1.46 -30.25 -16.08
C ASP A 540 -0.24 -30.88 -15.40
N GLU A 541 0.31 -30.25 -14.35
CA GLU A 541 1.36 -30.85 -13.50
C GLU A 541 0.91 -32.18 -12.88
N VAL A 542 -0.27 -32.21 -12.24
CA VAL A 542 -0.84 -33.46 -11.68
C VAL A 542 -1.13 -34.52 -12.78
N SER A 543 -1.47 -34.09 -13.99
CA SER A 543 -1.70 -34.99 -15.13
C SER A 543 -0.39 -35.53 -15.73
N GLY A 544 0.72 -34.80 -15.59
CA GLY A 544 2.05 -35.19 -16.06
C GLY A 544 2.57 -36.43 -15.34
N GLU A 545 2.24 -36.58 -14.06
CA GLU A 545 2.49 -37.79 -13.26
C GLU A 545 1.65 -39.00 -13.71
N GLY A 546 0.70 -38.83 -14.64
CA GLY A 546 -0.22 -39.86 -15.10
C GLY A 546 -1.44 -40.05 -14.21
N CYS A 547 -1.74 -39.11 -13.31
CA CYS A 547 -2.95 -39.15 -12.48
C CYS A 547 -4.21 -38.75 -13.26
N THR A 548 -5.37 -39.23 -12.80
CA THR A 548 -6.66 -39.03 -13.46
C THR A 548 -7.65 -38.29 -12.56
N PHE A 549 -8.67 -37.68 -13.18
CA PHE A 549 -9.55 -36.74 -12.52
C PHE A 549 -11.02 -37.15 -12.51
N LYS A 550 -11.70 -36.79 -11.43
CA LYS A 550 -13.15 -36.66 -11.38
C LYS A 550 -13.49 -35.21 -11.74
N ASN A 551 -14.19 -35.02 -12.86
CA ASN A 551 -14.75 -33.72 -13.23
C ASN A 551 -16.07 -33.51 -12.47
N CYS A 552 -16.27 -32.30 -11.95
CA CYS A 552 -17.50 -31.86 -11.28
C CYS A 552 -17.93 -30.52 -11.87
N THR A 553 -19.18 -30.42 -12.31
CA THR A 553 -19.75 -29.16 -12.82
C THR A 553 -20.23 -28.29 -11.67
N GLN A 554 -20.05 -26.98 -11.80
CA GLN A 554 -20.35 -25.96 -10.78
C GLN A 554 -21.53 -25.05 -11.21
N PRO A 555 -22.07 -24.20 -10.32
CA PRO A 555 -23.22 -23.32 -10.62
C PRO A 555 -22.96 -22.26 -11.70
N ASN A 556 -21.71 -22.07 -12.12
CA ASN A 556 -21.25 -21.14 -13.16
C ASN A 556 -20.94 -21.82 -14.51
N ASP A 557 -21.36 -23.08 -14.71
CA ASP A 557 -21.05 -23.94 -15.86
C ASP A 557 -19.55 -24.31 -16.03
N GLU A 558 -18.70 -23.99 -15.05
CA GLU A 558 -17.28 -24.38 -15.04
C GLU A 558 -17.05 -25.78 -14.46
N LEU A 559 -15.79 -26.23 -14.45
CA LEU A 559 -15.39 -27.58 -14.06
C LEU A 559 -14.31 -27.57 -12.97
N ALA A 560 -14.71 -28.00 -11.78
CA ALA A 560 -13.80 -28.38 -10.72
C ALA A 560 -13.22 -29.77 -11.04
N TYR A 561 -11.93 -29.95 -10.76
CA TYR A 561 -11.24 -31.22 -10.94
C TYR A 561 -10.75 -31.75 -9.60
N TYR A 562 -11.15 -32.98 -9.28
CA TYR A 562 -10.76 -33.71 -8.09
C TYR A 562 -9.87 -34.89 -8.46
N THR A 563 -8.95 -35.27 -7.58
CA THR A 563 -8.12 -36.47 -7.77
C THR A 563 -9.00 -37.73 -7.80
N LEU A 564 -8.84 -38.58 -8.82
CA LEU A 564 -9.50 -39.88 -8.92
C LEU A 564 -8.49 -41.01 -8.74
N ILE A 565 -7.77 -41.42 -9.79
CA ILE A 565 -6.69 -42.42 -9.67
C ILE A 565 -5.35 -41.69 -9.62
N CYS A 566 -4.69 -41.74 -8.47
CA CYS A 566 -3.35 -41.22 -8.21
C CYS A 566 -2.76 -41.92 -6.98
N SER A 567 -1.47 -42.25 -6.98
CA SER A 567 -0.77 -42.78 -5.80
C SER A 567 -0.22 -41.65 -4.92
N GLY A 568 0.12 -41.97 -3.66
CA GLY A 568 0.75 -41.00 -2.77
C GLY A 568 2.09 -40.50 -3.31
N ALA A 569 2.90 -41.38 -3.91
CA ALA A 569 4.16 -41.02 -4.55
C ALA A 569 4.00 -39.97 -5.65
N GLN A 570 3.00 -40.14 -6.55
CA GLN A 570 2.71 -39.16 -7.60
C GLN A 570 2.22 -37.83 -7.01
N MET A 571 1.35 -37.88 -5.98
CA MET A 571 0.79 -36.67 -5.37
C MET A 571 1.83 -35.84 -4.61
N VAL A 572 2.78 -36.47 -3.90
CA VAL A 572 3.87 -35.74 -3.25
C VAL A 572 4.89 -35.21 -4.26
N ASN A 573 5.15 -35.91 -5.37
CA ASN A 573 6.11 -35.47 -6.39
C ASN A 573 5.75 -34.13 -7.08
N VAL A 574 4.46 -33.76 -7.09
CA VAL A 574 3.95 -32.46 -7.58
C VAL A 574 3.58 -31.49 -6.45
N SER A 575 3.76 -31.87 -5.18
CA SER A 575 3.47 -31.00 -4.04
C SER A 575 4.47 -29.85 -3.96
N ARG A 576 3.98 -28.64 -3.68
CA ARG A 576 4.79 -27.40 -3.63
C ARG A 576 5.13 -26.93 -2.22
N CYS A 577 4.68 -27.69 -1.21
CA CYS A 577 4.82 -27.41 0.21
C CYS A 577 5.22 -28.64 1.01
N VAL A 578 5.84 -28.41 2.16
CA VAL A 578 6.05 -29.40 3.23
C VAL A 578 5.32 -28.88 4.47
N ALA A 579 4.55 -29.72 5.17
CA ALA A 579 3.88 -29.35 6.42
C ALA A 579 4.43 -30.16 7.61
N ASP A 580 4.51 -29.51 8.78
CA ASP A 580 5.02 -30.11 10.01
C ASP A 580 4.15 -31.28 10.48
N THR A 581 4.74 -32.20 11.24
CA THR A 581 4.04 -33.40 11.72
C THR A 581 2.92 -33.05 12.70
N PHE A 582 1.72 -33.58 12.47
CA PHE A 582 0.56 -33.39 13.34
C PHE A 582 -0.22 -34.71 13.50
N VAL A 583 -1.19 -34.72 14.42
CA VAL A 583 -2.04 -35.89 14.67
C VAL A 583 -3.42 -35.69 14.07
N ASP A 584 -3.77 -36.50 13.07
CA ASP A 584 -5.13 -36.69 12.59
C ASP A 584 -5.65 -38.07 13.02
N SER A 585 -6.55 -38.10 14.01
CA SER A 585 -7.13 -39.36 14.50
C SER A 585 -8.05 -40.04 13.48
N ALA A 586 -8.39 -39.36 12.37
CA ALA A 586 -9.17 -39.89 11.28
C ALA A 586 -8.34 -40.12 10.00
N ALA A 587 -7.00 -40.04 10.04
CA ALA A 587 -6.12 -40.13 8.86
C ALA A 587 -6.39 -41.30 7.90
N THR A 588 -6.82 -42.44 8.45
CA THR A 588 -7.12 -43.69 7.72
C THR A 588 -8.61 -43.93 7.44
N SER A 589 -9.45 -42.93 7.71
CA SER A 589 -10.92 -43.00 7.58
C SER A 589 -11.54 -41.72 7.01
N TYR A 590 -10.77 -40.64 6.91
CA TYR A 590 -11.14 -39.48 6.12
C TYR A 590 -11.03 -39.82 4.64
N LEU A 591 -12.06 -39.47 3.88
CA LEU A 591 -12.18 -39.78 2.47
C LEU A 591 -12.27 -38.51 1.63
N GLY A 592 -11.78 -37.36 2.10
CA GLY A 592 -11.72 -36.14 1.29
C GLY A 592 -10.76 -36.29 0.10
N SER A 593 -10.63 -35.27 -0.73
CA SER A 593 -9.59 -35.27 -1.77
C SER A 593 -8.19 -35.02 -1.19
N MET A 594 -7.16 -35.46 -1.91
CA MET A 594 -5.76 -35.06 -1.67
C MET A 594 -5.35 -33.82 -2.47
N TRP A 595 -6.00 -33.59 -3.62
CA TRP A 595 -5.82 -32.41 -4.47
C TRP A 595 -7.12 -32.11 -5.22
N SER A 596 -7.43 -30.83 -5.38
CA SER A 596 -8.50 -30.33 -6.26
C SER A 596 -8.24 -28.89 -6.68
N VAL A 597 -8.60 -28.56 -7.93
CA VAL A 597 -8.39 -27.24 -8.56
C VAL A 597 -9.63 -26.80 -9.33
N GLY A 598 -9.79 -25.49 -9.52
CA GLY A 598 -10.96 -24.90 -10.19
C GLY A 598 -12.25 -24.98 -9.38
N GLY A 599 -12.16 -25.33 -8.08
CA GLY A 599 -13.32 -25.56 -7.22
C GLY A 599 -13.87 -24.32 -6.50
N GLY A 600 -13.18 -23.19 -6.52
CA GLY A 600 -13.49 -22.04 -5.66
C GLY A 600 -14.86 -21.41 -5.93
N ASP A 601 -15.57 -21.10 -4.84
CA ASP A 601 -16.71 -20.18 -4.85
C ASP A 601 -16.16 -18.76 -4.59
N PRO A 602 -16.36 -17.79 -5.50
CA PRO A 602 -15.94 -16.39 -5.26
C PRO A 602 -16.54 -15.77 -3.99
N SER A 603 -17.60 -16.36 -3.44
CA SER A 603 -18.26 -15.96 -2.20
C SER A 603 -17.94 -16.80 -0.96
N MET A 604 -17.20 -17.92 -1.05
CA MET A 604 -16.87 -18.69 0.15
C MET A 604 -15.88 -17.97 1.07
N VAL A 605 -16.02 -18.25 2.36
CA VAL A 605 -15.01 -17.99 3.37
C VAL A 605 -14.13 -19.25 3.50
N PRO A 606 -12.89 -19.25 2.96
CA PRO A 606 -12.05 -20.44 2.99
C PRO A 606 -11.53 -20.78 4.40
N HIS A 607 -11.42 -22.07 4.66
CA HIS A 607 -10.65 -22.66 5.74
C HIS A 607 -9.18 -22.91 5.32
N ILE A 608 -8.36 -23.33 6.29
CA ILE A 608 -6.94 -23.66 6.11
C ILE A 608 -6.62 -24.97 6.83
N ARG A 609 -7.44 -26.00 6.61
CA ARG A 609 -7.49 -27.19 7.48
C ARG A 609 -6.63 -28.32 6.94
N LEU A 610 -5.52 -28.62 7.61
CA LEU A 610 -4.66 -29.75 7.27
C LEU A 610 -5.31 -31.08 7.66
N ARG A 611 -5.28 -32.03 6.73
CA ARG A 611 -5.71 -33.43 6.88
C ARG A 611 -4.58 -34.37 6.47
N ASP A 612 -4.43 -35.48 7.17
CA ASP A 612 -3.56 -36.58 6.75
C ASP A 612 -4.41 -37.58 5.95
N HIS A 613 -3.99 -37.91 4.74
CA HIS A 613 -4.58 -38.98 3.93
C HIS A 613 -3.64 -40.18 3.99
N SER A 614 -3.88 -41.08 4.94
CA SER A 614 -3.06 -42.27 5.19
C SER A 614 -3.78 -43.53 4.73
N TRP A 615 -3.16 -44.30 3.83
CA TRP A 615 -3.70 -45.59 3.38
C TRP A 615 -2.61 -46.61 3.07
N VAL A 616 -2.99 -47.87 2.95
CA VAL A 616 -2.15 -48.92 2.35
C VAL A 616 -2.72 -49.22 0.98
N ASP A 617 -1.91 -49.13 -0.07
CA ASP A 617 -2.34 -49.47 -1.41
C ASP A 617 -2.62 -50.98 -1.53
N PRO A 618 -3.83 -51.38 -1.99
CA PRO A 618 -4.28 -52.77 -1.93
C PRO A 618 -3.69 -53.68 -3.01
N VAL A 619 -2.80 -53.16 -3.87
CA VAL A 619 -2.17 -53.93 -4.96
C VAL A 619 -0.66 -54.08 -4.72
N THR A 620 -0.02 -53.06 -4.15
CA THR A 620 1.43 -52.98 -3.92
C THR A 620 1.82 -53.18 -2.46
N GLU A 621 0.86 -53.18 -1.53
CA GLU A 621 1.04 -53.22 -0.07
C GLU A 621 1.89 -52.05 0.50
N VAL A 622 2.09 -50.99 -0.28
CA VAL A 622 2.81 -49.78 0.13
C VAL A 622 1.91 -48.86 0.95
N SER A 623 2.37 -48.48 2.14
CA SER A 623 1.76 -47.40 2.92
C SER A 623 2.09 -46.03 2.34
N TYR A 624 1.08 -45.20 2.13
CA TYR A 624 1.21 -43.79 1.78
C TYR A 624 0.58 -42.92 2.88
N SER A 625 1.12 -41.73 3.07
CA SER A 625 0.50 -40.65 3.84
C SER A 625 0.77 -39.35 3.08
N VAL A 626 -0.29 -38.61 2.75
CA VAL A 626 -0.20 -37.32 2.05
C VAL A 626 -0.88 -36.28 2.91
N TYR A 627 -0.18 -35.20 3.25
CA TYR A 627 -0.81 -34.07 3.92
C TYR A 627 -1.52 -33.19 2.89
N ALA A 628 -2.71 -32.68 3.22
CA ALA A 628 -3.46 -31.81 2.32
C ALA A 628 -4.14 -30.68 3.09
N VAL A 629 -4.01 -29.44 2.59
CA VAL A 629 -4.75 -28.28 3.10
C VAL A 629 -6.10 -28.21 2.41
N HIS A 630 -7.17 -28.24 3.21
CA HIS A 630 -8.55 -28.17 2.77
C HIS A 630 -9.14 -26.77 3.02
N THR A 631 -9.76 -26.20 1.98
CA THR A 631 -10.40 -24.87 2.05
C THR A 631 -11.87 -24.87 2.45
N THR A 632 -12.49 -26.04 2.62
CA THR A 632 -13.89 -26.18 3.06
C THR A 632 -13.99 -26.89 4.42
N SER A 633 -15.21 -26.98 4.96
CA SER A 633 -15.49 -27.65 6.23
C SER A 633 -15.56 -29.17 6.07
N VAL A 634 -15.31 -29.93 7.14
CA VAL A 634 -15.37 -31.42 7.12
C VAL A 634 -16.80 -31.95 6.91
N ALA A 635 -17.84 -31.11 7.04
CA ALA A 635 -19.21 -31.47 6.69
C ALA A 635 -19.53 -31.25 5.20
N ASP A 636 -18.76 -30.39 4.53
CA ASP A 636 -19.03 -29.86 3.18
C ASP A 636 -17.96 -30.30 2.15
N ASP A 637 -16.83 -30.86 2.60
CA ASP A 637 -15.82 -31.51 1.75
C ASP A 637 -16.39 -32.78 1.10
N PRO A 638 -16.51 -32.85 -0.24
CA PRO A 638 -17.01 -34.05 -0.89
C PRO A 638 -16.02 -35.21 -0.74
N ALA A 639 -16.55 -36.39 -0.45
CA ALA A 639 -15.75 -37.60 -0.43
C ALA A 639 -15.15 -37.90 -1.82
N TRP A 640 -14.04 -38.63 -1.85
CA TRP A 640 -13.29 -39.01 -3.04
C TRP A 640 -14.21 -39.70 -4.07
N ASN A 641 -14.05 -39.31 -5.34
CA ASN A 641 -14.93 -39.67 -6.46
C ASN A 641 -16.40 -39.19 -6.33
N VAL A 642 -16.74 -38.40 -5.31
CA VAL A 642 -18.02 -37.67 -5.21
C VAL A 642 -17.78 -36.21 -5.63
N CYS A 643 -18.83 -35.54 -6.10
CA CYS A 643 -18.83 -34.10 -6.34
C CYS A 643 -19.52 -33.37 -5.17
N PRO A 644 -19.40 -32.04 -5.06
CA PRO A 644 -20.25 -31.24 -4.17
C PRO A 644 -21.74 -31.59 -4.33
N ALA A 645 -22.49 -31.46 -3.23
CA ALA A 645 -23.93 -31.67 -3.25
C ALA A 645 -24.66 -30.55 -4.02
N ASP A 646 -25.85 -30.87 -4.53
CA ASP A 646 -26.77 -29.92 -5.19
C ASP A 646 -26.12 -29.06 -6.30
N ASP A 647 -25.20 -29.66 -7.06
CA ASP A 647 -24.38 -29.04 -8.12
C ASP A 647 -23.59 -27.80 -7.66
N GLY A 648 -23.25 -27.74 -6.35
CA GLY A 648 -22.55 -26.63 -5.71
C GLY A 648 -21.09 -26.44 -6.14
N TYR A 649 -20.50 -25.33 -5.69
CA TYR A 649 -19.07 -25.09 -5.86
C TYR A 649 -18.22 -26.15 -5.16
N GLY A 650 -16.99 -26.34 -5.67
CA GLY A 650 -16.03 -27.26 -5.10
C GLY A 650 -15.24 -26.67 -3.94
N ALA A 651 -14.00 -27.13 -3.81
CA ALA A 651 -13.02 -26.56 -2.90
C ALA A 651 -11.62 -26.69 -3.52
N LEU A 652 -10.74 -25.74 -3.20
CA LEU A 652 -9.30 -25.92 -3.38
C LEU A 652 -8.79 -26.92 -2.34
N THR A 653 -8.04 -27.92 -2.78
CA THR A 653 -7.26 -28.79 -1.90
C THR A 653 -5.81 -28.79 -2.36
N VAL A 654 -4.89 -28.39 -1.48
CA VAL A 654 -3.45 -28.28 -1.79
C VAL A 654 -2.69 -29.44 -1.14
N PRO A 655 -2.03 -30.33 -1.91
CA PRO A 655 -1.20 -31.39 -1.36
C PRO A 655 0.16 -30.85 -0.89
N CYS A 656 0.62 -31.35 0.25
CA CYS A 656 1.93 -31.09 0.82
C CYS A 656 2.62 -32.40 1.23
N HIS A 657 3.95 -32.39 1.17
CA HIS A 657 4.84 -33.35 1.81
C HIS A 657 4.72 -33.33 3.34
N ARG A 658 5.19 -34.39 4.00
CA ARG A 658 5.36 -34.44 5.45
C ARG A 658 6.77 -34.02 5.87
N ARG A 659 6.89 -33.24 6.94
CA ARG A 659 8.20 -32.80 7.48
C ARG A 659 9.13 -33.95 7.88
N ASP A 660 8.62 -35.12 8.27
CA ASP A 660 9.43 -36.28 8.67
C ASP A 660 9.96 -37.11 7.49
N GLU A 661 9.60 -36.78 6.24
CA GLU A 661 10.22 -37.34 5.03
C GLU A 661 11.60 -36.72 4.72
N PHE A 662 11.92 -35.56 5.31
CA PHE A 662 13.08 -34.72 4.96
C PHE A 662 14.07 -34.59 6.13
N THR A 663 15.37 -34.54 5.82
CA THR A 663 16.39 -34.18 6.81
C THR A 663 16.37 -32.69 7.11
N ASP A 664 16.89 -32.30 8.28
CA ASP A 664 17.03 -30.90 8.68
C ASP A 664 17.85 -30.07 7.67
N LYS A 665 18.77 -30.71 6.93
CA LYS A 665 19.57 -30.07 5.89
C LYS A 665 18.75 -29.75 4.63
N GLU A 666 17.85 -30.63 4.24
CA GLU A 666 16.96 -30.40 3.09
C GLU A 666 15.89 -29.36 3.45
N MET A 667 15.37 -29.40 4.69
CA MET A 667 14.43 -28.41 5.18
C MET A 667 15.04 -27.02 5.39
N ALA A 668 16.35 -26.93 5.66
CA ALA A 668 17.09 -25.66 5.64
C ALA A 668 17.25 -25.04 4.23
N ALA A 669 16.84 -25.75 3.17
CA ALA A 669 16.75 -25.23 1.80
C ALA A 669 15.30 -24.97 1.34
N MET A 670 14.31 -25.15 2.20
CA MET A 670 12.91 -24.78 1.96
C MET A 670 12.65 -23.36 2.49
N ASN A 671 11.73 -22.63 1.85
CA ASN A 671 11.34 -21.31 2.32
C ASN A 671 10.44 -21.44 3.56
N THR A 672 10.75 -20.67 4.59
CA THR A 672 9.83 -20.45 5.72
C THR A 672 9.07 -19.15 5.47
N PRO A 673 7.74 -19.17 5.23
CA PRO A 673 6.99 -17.96 4.93
C PRO A 673 6.97 -17.00 6.13
N THR A 674 7.21 -15.71 5.88
CA THR A 674 7.24 -14.64 6.89
C THR A 674 5.99 -13.76 6.90
N GLY A 675 5.08 -13.97 5.95
CA GLY A 675 4.00 -13.05 5.62
C GLY A 675 4.33 -12.15 4.42
N SER A 676 3.31 -11.84 3.62
CA SER A 676 3.40 -10.88 2.51
C SER A 676 3.28 -9.44 3.01
N ALA A 677 3.87 -8.51 2.25
CA ALA A 677 3.81 -7.09 2.56
C ALA A 677 2.36 -6.55 2.56
N TRP A 678 1.51 -7.01 1.64
CA TRP A 678 0.14 -6.48 1.51
C TRP A 678 -0.76 -6.85 2.69
N VAL A 679 -0.63 -8.06 3.25
CA VAL A 679 -1.33 -8.44 4.49
C VAL A 679 -0.81 -7.61 5.67
N THR A 680 0.48 -7.28 5.70
CA THR A 680 1.06 -6.39 6.73
C THR A 680 0.47 -4.97 6.62
N THR A 681 0.39 -4.40 5.41
CA THR A 681 -0.27 -3.09 5.20
C THR A 681 -1.76 -3.11 5.56
N TRP A 682 -2.49 -4.19 5.26
CA TRP A 682 -3.88 -4.36 5.70
C TRP A 682 -4.00 -4.35 7.24
N LEU A 683 -3.09 -5.04 7.93
CA LEU A 683 -3.04 -5.05 9.39
C LEU A 683 -2.75 -3.66 9.96
N GLU A 684 -1.80 -2.93 9.36
CA GLU A 684 -1.46 -1.55 9.71
C GLU A 684 -2.65 -0.59 9.54
N GLU A 685 -3.33 -0.63 8.39
CA GLU A 685 -4.43 0.30 8.07
C GLU A 685 -5.70 0.08 8.91
N GLU A 686 -6.02 -1.15 9.28
CA GLU A 686 -7.29 -1.48 9.97
C GLU A 686 -7.16 -1.80 11.46
N PHE A 687 -6.00 -2.26 11.94
CA PHE A 687 -5.89 -2.87 13.27
C PHE A 687 -4.74 -2.36 14.14
N ALA A 688 -3.72 -1.71 13.58
CA ALA A 688 -2.65 -1.12 14.39
C ALA A 688 -3.14 0.12 15.18
N GLU A 689 -2.71 0.27 16.44
CA GLU A 689 -2.94 1.49 17.21
C GLU A 689 -2.04 2.62 16.67
N GLY A 690 -2.50 3.28 15.61
CA GLY A 690 -1.79 4.39 14.99
C GLY A 690 -1.45 5.48 16.01
N SER A 691 -0.19 5.95 15.98
CA SER A 691 0.32 7.05 16.83
C SER A 691 -0.20 8.44 16.43
N GLY A 692 -1.47 8.49 15.97
CA GLY A 692 -2.16 9.66 15.50
C GLY A 692 -2.36 10.68 16.63
N PHE A 693 -1.67 11.82 16.49
CA PHE A 693 -1.94 13.00 17.29
C PHE A 693 -3.39 13.46 17.03
N ASP A 694 -4.31 13.15 17.95
CA ASP A 694 -5.73 13.46 17.76
C ASP A 694 -5.96 14.97 17.63
N LEU A 695 -6.27 15.40 16.41
CA LEU A 695 -6.47 16.81 16.07
C LEU A 695 -7.67 17.42 16.82
N LEU A 696 -8.60 16.59 17.30
CA LEU A 696 -9.70 17.01 18.18
C LEU A 696 -9.20 17.60 19.51
N LEU A 697 -8.03 17.24 20.01
CA LEU A 697 -7.44 17.80 21.23
C LEU A 697 -6.97 19.26 21.08
N LEU A 698 -6.80 19.77 19.86
CA LEU A 698 -6.55 21.21 19.64
C LEU A 698 -7.82 22.06 19.71
N VAL A 699 -9.00 21.48 19.46
CA VAL A 699 -10.30 22.17 19.52
C VAL A 699 -10.59 22.79 20.89
N PRO A 700 -10.45 22.09 22.04
CA PRO A 700 -10.66 22.71 23.36
C PRO A 700 -9.60 23.78 23.69
N ILE A 701 -8.37 23.63 23.20
CA ILE A 701 -7.30 24.61 23.44
C ILE A 701 -7.59 25.92 22.69
N LEU A 702 -7.94 25.84 21.40
CA LEU A 702 -8.33 27.00 20.60
C LEU A 702 -9.63 27.64 21.13
N GLY A 703 -10.62 26.82 21.52
CA GLY A 703 -11.86 27.28 22.14
C GLY A 703 -11.63 28.05 23.45
N ALA A 704 -10.72 27.57 24.31
CA ALA A 704 -10.35 28.25 25.55
C ALA A 704 -9.67 29.61 25.29
N VAL A 705 -8.76 29.70 24.30
CA VAL A 705 -8.12 30.97 23.92
C VAL A 705 -9.15 31.97 23.39
N VAL A 706 -10.07 31.55 22.52
CA VAL A 706 -11.14 32.42 21.99
C VAL A 706 -12.07 32.92 23.11
N LEU A 707 -12.43 32.06 24.07
CA LEU A 707 -13.23 32.45 25.24
C LEU A 707 -12.52 33.49 26.12
N ILE A 708 -11.22 33.29 26.41
CA ILE A 708 -10.43 34.25 27.21
C ILE A 708 -10.36 35.61 26.52
N VAL A 709 -10.13 35.63 25.20
CA VAL A 709 -10.12 36.87 24.40
C VAL A 709 -11.50 37.54 24.40
N ALA A 710 -12.58 36.79 24.18
CA ALA A 710 -13.95 37.31 24.17
C ALA A 710 -14.35 37.92 25.54
N ILE A 711 -14.01 37.25 26.64
CA ILE A 711 -14.24 37.75 28.02
C ILE A 711 -13.44 39.04 28.26
N GLY A 712 -12.17 39.09 27.82
CA GLY A 712 -11.32 40.28 27.91
C GLY A 712 -11.90 41.48 27.16
N PHE A 713 -12.31 41.29 25.90
CA PHE A 713 -12.96 42.35 25.11
C PHE A 713 -14.31 42.77 25.70
N GLY A 714 -15.14 41.83 26.14
CA GLY A 714 -16.42 42.11 26.80
C GLY A 714 -16.26 42.97 28.05
N TRP A 715 -15.30 42.64 28.92
CA TRP A 715 -15.03 43.40 30.15
C TRP A 715 -14.51 44.81 29.86
N VAL A 716 -13.65 44.98 28.85
CA VAL A 716 -13.19 46.31 28.40
C VAL A 716 -14.34 47.13 27.79
N TYR A 717 -15.26 46.50 27.06
CA TYR A 717 -16.41 47.18 26.44
C TYR A 717 -17.43 47.64 27.49
N TRP A 718 -17.77 46.79 28.46
CA TRP A 718 -18.63 47.15 29.59
C TRP A 718 -18.03 48.30 30.41
N LYS A 719 -16.74 48.21 30.76
CA LYS A 719 -16.02 49.25 31.51
C LYS A 719 -15.86 50.59 30.77
N ARG A 720 -16.06 50.61 29.44
CA ARG A 720 -16.23 51.84 28.66
C ARG A 720 -17.67 52.37 28.73
N LYS A 721 -18.67 51.49 28.64
CA LYS A 721 -20.10 51.86 28.63
C LYS A 721 -20.58 52.51 29.93
N ASP A 722 -20.04 52.07 31.07
CA ASP A 722 -20.32 52.70 32.37
C ASP A 722 -19.76 54.13 32.46
N LYS A 723 -18.66 54.45 31.77
CA LYS A 723 -18.14 55.83 31.73
C LYS A 723 -19.01 56.76 30.90
N SER A 724 -19.49 56.33 29.73
CA SER A 724 -20.41 57.14 28.92
C SER A 724 -21.71 57.50 29.64
N LYS A 725 -22.21 56.63 30.54
CA LYS A 725 -23.42 56.93 31.34
C LYS A 725 -23.24 58.00 32.42
N ILE A 726 -22.00 58.30 32.82
CA ILE A 726 -21.72 59.30 33.86
C ILE A 726 -21.69 60.71 33.25
N GLU A 727 -21.31 60.86 31.99
CA GLU A 727 -21.14 62.16 31.33
C GLU A 727 -22.50 62.78 30.91
N ASP A 728 -23.48 61.97 30.47
CA ASP A 728 -24.83 62.44 30.12
C ASP A 728 -25.69 62.95 31.30
N THR A 729 -25.26 62.73 32.55
CA THR A 729 -26.05 63.09 33.76
C THR A 729 -25.56 64.38 34.45
N VAL A 730 -24.56 65.09 33.88
CA VAL A 730 -23.97 66.30 34.47
C VAL A 730 -24.13 67.52 33.55
N SER A 731 -25.36 67.74 33.07
CA SER A 731 -25.71 68.94 32.30
C SER A 731 -27.16 69.41 32.46
N THR A 732 -27.64 69.57 33.71
CA THR A 732 -28.73 70.50 34.13
C THR A 732 -28.78 70.56 35.67
N THR A 733 -27.86 71.29 36.32
CA THR A 733 -27.96 71.62 37.76
C THR A 733 -27.32 72.97 38.09
N CYS A 734 -28.05 74.04 37.85
CA CYS A 734 -27.84 75.34 38.52
C CYS A 734 -29.21 75.92 38.85
N ASP A 735 -29.74 75.66 40.05
CA ASP A 735 -30.13 76.74 40.96
C ASP A 735 -30.65 76.29 42.34
N LEU A 736 -30.59 77.23 43.28
CA LEU A 736 -31.36 77.38 44.53
C LEU A 736 -31.57 76.19 45.50
N ALA A 737 -30.70 76.17 46.52
CA ALA A 737 -31.03 76.54 47.91
C ALA A 737 -32.08 75.78 48.77
N ALA A 738 -31.58 75.38 49.95
CA ALA A 738 -32.19 75.51 51.29
C ALA A 738 -33.01 74.36 51.93
N VAL A 739 -33.12 74.48 53.26
CA VAL A 739 -33.96 73.74 54.23
C VAL A 739 -33.55 72.30 54.61
N SER A 740 -32.95 72.19 55.81
CA SER A 740 -32.97 71.02 56.69
C SER A 740 -34.26 71.08 57.55
N PRO A 741 -34.94 69.97 57.96
CA PRO A 741 -34.46 69.24 59.16
C PRO A 741 -34.90 67.76 59.40
N GLN A 742 -34.15 67.11 60.32
CA GLN A 742 -34.61 66.26 61.45
C GLN A 742 -35.08 64.78 61.33
N TYR A 743 -34.77 64.04 62.43
CA TYR A 743 -35.40 62.83 63.02
C TYR A 743 -35.30 61.47 62.30
N MET A 744 -35.29 60.30 62.98
CA MET A 744 -34.72 59.88 64.30
C MET A 744 -34.81 58.34 64.47
N SER A 745 -34.00 57.76 65.37
CA SER A 745 -34.18 56.42 65.99
C SER A 745 -34.11 55.16 65.08
N GLY A 746 -33.78 53.96 65.60
CA GLY A 746 -33.26 53.67 66.93
C GLY A 746 -33.10 52.16 67.25
N SER A 747 -31.92 51.79 67.76
CA SER A 747 -31.56 50.69 68.69
C SER A 747 -32.41 49.40 68.78
N THR A 748 -31.76 48.23 68.71
CA THR A 748 -31.58 47.32 69.88
C THR A 748 -30.68 46.11 69.58
N VAL A 749 -30.13 45.48 70.64
CA VAL A 749 -29.31 44.26 70.63
C VAL A 749 -29.72 43.38 71.84
N PRO A 750 -29.74 42.05 71.70
CA PRO A 750 -29.22 41.21 72.80
C PRO A 750 -28.37 39.99 72.37
N LEU A 751 -27.35 39.71 73.18
CA LEU A 751 -26.59 38.45 73.33
C LEU A 751 -27.08 37.77 74.66
N PRO A 752 -26.44 36.73 75.27
CA PRO A 752 -25.54 35.65 74.81
C PRO A 752 -25.94 34.23 75.35
N LYS A 753 -25.12 33.17 75.14
CA LYS A 753 -24.36 32.41 76.19
C LYS A 753 -23.94 30.94 75.85
N TYR A 754 -22.64 30.63 76.08
CA TYR A 754 -22.03 29.36 76.59
C TYR A 754 -22.22 28.02 75.79
N ALA A 755 -21.47 26.91 75.93
CA ALA A 755 -20.10 26.48 76.38
C ALA A 755 -20.06 24.91 76.32
N SER A 756 -19.02 24.05 76.45
CA SER A 756 -17.53 23.97 76.42
C SER A 756 -17.17 22.45 76.59
N GLY A 757 -16.01 21.83 76.31
CA GLY A 757 -14.63 22.21 75.90
C GLY A 757 -13.83 20.94 75.45
N THR A 758 -12.53 21.00 75.11
CA THR A 758 -11.32 20.71 75.96
C THR A 758 -11.06 19.24 76.41
N PRO A 759 -9.80 18.75 76.54
CA PRO A 759 -8.53 19.09 75.85
C PRO A 759 -7.62 17.85 75.51
N GLU A 760 -6.34 18.07 75.16
CA GLU A 760 -5.31 17.05 74.82
C GLU A 760 -4.53 16.45 76.02
N HIS A 761 -3.83 15.31 75.78
CA HIS A 761 -2.49 14.91 76.31
C HIS A 761 -2.08 13.58 75.62
N ALA A 762 -0.82 13.17 75.38
CA ALA A 762 0.54 13.77 75.30
C ALA A 762 1.43 12.76 74.47
N LEU A 763 2.66 12.99 73.97
CA LEU A 763 3.97 13.28 74.61
C LEU A 763 5.09 13.44 73.52
N ARG A 764 6.30 13.88 73.90
CA ARG A 764 7.58 13.97 73.11
C ARG A 764 8.76 13.55 74.04
N PRO A 765 10.08 13.48 73.66
CA PRO A 765 10.82 13.85 72.43
C PRO A 765 11.43 12.59 71.72
N THR A 766 12.68 12.37 71.24
CA THR A 766 14.05 13.01 71.20
C THR A 766 14.86 12.33 70.06
N VAL A 767 15.41 13.00 69.02
CA VAL A 767 16.77 13.62 68.85
C VAL A 767 17.92 12.70 68.35
N MET A 768 18.60 13.16 67.27
CA MET A 768 19.98 12.87 66.77
C MET A 768 20.34 11.60 65.93
N THR A 769 20.92 11.87 64.74
CA THR A 769 22.09 11.26 64.01
C THR A 769 22.39 9.75 64.09
N THR A 770 22.87 9.08 63.02
CA THR A 770 24.25 9.22 62.46
C THR A 770 24.38 8.62 61.02
N GLN A 771 25.55 8.78 60.39
CA GLN A 771 25.94 8.34 59.04
C GLN A 771 26.11 6.81 58.88
N GLY A 772 26.21 6.31 57.63
CA GLY A 772 27.29 5.36 57.28
C GLY A 772 26.99 4.10 56.43
N SER A 773 27.25 4.20 55.12
CA SER A 773 27.99 3.20 54.28
C SER A 773 27.55 1.73 54.06
N LEU A 774 27.33 1.41 52.78
CA LEU A 774 27.87 0.27 51.98
C LEU A 774 27.79 -1.20 52.46
N LEU A 775 27.20 -2.05 51.59
CA LEU A 775 27.59 -3.40 51.10
C LEU A 775 26.30 -4.04 50.49
N SER A 776 26.18 -4.61 49.28
CA SER A 776 27.04 -5.40 48.38
C SER A 776 26.81 -6.93 48.46
N SER A 777 25.91 -7.44 47.60
CA SER A 777 25.74 -8.83 47.10
C SER A 777 24.48 -8.81 46.22
N GLN A 778 24.36 -9.37 45.01
CA GLN A 778 25.16 -10.32 44.21
C GLN A 778 25.12 -11.79 44.65
N SER A 779 24.13 -12.53 44.12
CA SER A 779 24.18 -13.92 43.60
C SER A 779 22.76 -14.49 43.47
N ALA A 780 22.46 -15.54 42.71
CA ALA A 780 22.96 -16.07 41.41
C ALA A 780 22.16 -17.36 41.12
N SER A 781 22.26 -17.89 39.88
CA SER A 781 21.88 -19.26 39.49
C SER A 781 20.38 -19.64 39.51
N ASN A 782 19.91 -20.63 38.75
CA ASN A 782 20.36 -21.23 37.48
C ASN A 782 19.15 -21.96 36.86
N GLY A 783 19.17 -22.17 35.54
CA GLY A 783 18.16 -22.91 34.79
C GLY A 783 18.49 -22.86 33.31
#